data_AF-A0A2E7C5V3-F1
#
_entry.id   AF-A0A2E7C5V3-F1
#
_cell.length_a   1.000
_cell.length_b   1.000
_cell.length_c   1.000
_cell.angle_alpha   90.00
_cell.angle_beta   90.00
_cell.angle_gamma   90.00
#
_symmetry.space_group_name_H-M   'P 1'
#
loop_
_entity.id
_entity.type
_entity.pdbx_description
1 polymer ?
#
loop_
_entity_poly.entity_id
_entity_poly.type
_entity_poly.pdbx_seq_one_letter_code
_entity_poly.pdbx_strand_id
1 'polypeptide(L)'
;MGPPGTHQCHHRRPGGNRTIPPALRRRGRGGRRRPHHTAGPHGSTGGYRRCLPVSGITPRLLHQRHQHCRARRRGETRLPAGCQHLDRLVNRYRGLAALLAALALAAGCHAATDTAPAHPAAADAAAADAVAADAAAQGWPHYGGREAAQYADLTDITPENVDQLELAWSHHSGDFSDGSGDWGLTSLQVTPIVDGDSLYYCTPFGRVFALDAETGEERWVFDPDVQNRRSGLYPAVCRGVALWRAAAPEEAAAHCGTRILYGTRDAELIALDARSGQPCEDFGTAGRVSLKEDIQGGEPLVYYPTSPPWIQNDLAIIGALVPDNERKDVPSGVVRAFSVRSGELVWAWEPVTEAYRARHRDSLGRARYHQGSPNVWAPIAGDPERGLIYVPTGNPAPDLFGGERDGIDAYGSSVVALDASTGEVRWHFQTVHHDVWDYDVASQPTLFRIPGVGAGRAGLAQATKMGHVFLLDRETGEPLYPVEERPVPQNGVPGETLSPTQPFPTHPAPLHLPARLGPEDMDGLVWLDKLACRRALARYRSEGMFTPPSLEGSVLYPSTTGGINWGGASIDPQRGLLIVNQMHLATVVQLIPRAEYDALNPSAGYPIEHYPMRGSPYGVRRFPLFSPLGAPCNPRPWGSLTAVDLVSGEVAWTRPLGTTRGQAPWPFWFEAGSPNAGGPLTTASGLVFIAATTDAYLRAFSSASGELLWQYDLPYTGNATPLSYRARAGGRQFVVLAAGGHGWSAAGDAILAFALPEKTSAAP
;
A
#
# COMPACT_ATOMS: atom_id res chain seq x y z
N MET A 1 -7.39 -45.17 -47.16
CA MET A 1 -7.72 -45.45 -48.58
C MET A 1 -9.23 -45.25 -48.72
N GLY A 2 -9.70 -44.31 -49.56
CA GLY A 2 -11.15 -44.16 -49.84
C GLY A 2 -11.68 -45.28 -50.75
N PRO A 3 -12.92 -45.25 -51.29
CA PRO A 3 -14.02 -44.23 -51.27
C PRO A 3 -15.43 -44.93 -51.04
N PRO A 4 -16.59 -44.64 -51.72
CA PRO A 4 -17.39 -43.43 -52.05
C PRO A 4 -18.94 -43.53 -51.75
N GLY A 5 -19.71 -42.46 -52.04
CA GLY A 5 -21.06 -42.48 -52.66
C GLY A 5 -22.23 -41.82 -51.89
N THR A 6 -23.32 -41.25 -52.44
CA THR A 6 -23.74 -40.72 -53.78
C THR A 6 -25.19 -40.17 -53.66
N HIS A 7 -25.57 -39.23 -54.56
CA HIS A 7 -26.90 -38.91 -55.14
C HIS A 7 -27.92 -37.88 -54.57
N GLN A 8 -28.45 -37.09 -55.54
CA GLN A 8 -29.51 -36.06 -55.53
C GLN A 8 -30.89 -36.63 -55.91
N CYS A 9 -32.01 -35.93 -55.58
CA CYS A 9 -33.01 -35.36 -56.55
C CYS A 9 -34.35 -34.84 -55.96
N HIS A 10 -34.68 -33.57 -56.31
CA HIS A 10 -35.95 -32.94 -56.79
C HIS A 10 -37.37 -32.98 -56.11
N HIS A 11 -37.86 -31.74 -55.86
CA HIS A 11 -39.11 -31.04 -56.31
C HIS A 11 -40.50 -31.11 -55.62
N ARG A 12 -40.99 -29.88 -55.29
CA ARG A 12 -42.26 -29.16 -55.65
C ARG A 12 -43.30 -28.78 -54.55
N ARG A 13 -43.81 -27.55 -54.74
CA ARG A 13 -44.73 -26.61 -54.04
C ARG A 13 -46.25 -26.95 -54.22
N PRO A 14 -47.31 -26.22 -53.72
CA PRO A 14 -47.50 -24.72 -53.62
C PRO A 14 -48.38 -24.15 -52.45
N GLY A 15 -48.29 -22.86 -52.08
CA GLY A 15 -49.12 -21.69 -52.53
C GLY A 15 -49.61 -20.89 -51.28
N GLY A 16 -49.89 -19.57 -51.21
CA GLY A 16 -49.83 -18.38 -52.09
C GLY A 16 -50.13 -17.08 -51.29
N ASN A 17 -49.91 -15.90 -51.92
CA ASN A 17 -50.50 -14.53 -51.73
C ASN A 17 -50.75 -13.94 -50.31
N ARG A 18 -50.58 -12.64 -49.95
CA ARG A 18 -50.57 -11.34 -50.66
C ARG A 18 -50.27 -10.19 -49.65
N THR A 19 -49.51 -9.17 -50.09
CA THR A 19 -49.59 -7.69 -49.84
C THR A 19 -49.54 -6.99 -48.44
N ILE A 20 -48.86 -5.84 -48.45
CA ILE A 20 -48.52 -4.79 -47.43
C ILE A 20 -49.58 -3.61 -47.44
N PRO A 21 -49.50 -2.42 -46.75
CA PRO A 21 -48.86 -1.89 -45.51
C PRO A 21 -49.86 -1.01 -44.62
N PRO A 22 -49.58 0.23 -44.07
CA PRO A 22 -49.44 0.57 -42.64
C PRO A 22 -50.34 1.73 -42.08
N ALA A 23 -50.08 2.17 -40.83
CA ALA A 23 -50.13 3.56 -40.29
C ALA A 23 -51.26 4.04 -39.31
N LEU A 24 -50.81 4.95 -38.41
CA LEU A 24 -51.42 6.20 -37.87
C LEU A 24 -52.16 6.27 -36.50
N ARG A 25 -51.51 7.05 -35.61
CA ARG A 25 -51.98 8.05 -34.60
C ARG A 25 -53.48 8.12 -34.24
N ARG A 26 -53.78 8.22 -32.94
CA ARG A 26 -54.51 9.37 -32.33
C ARG A 26 -54.45 9.43 -30.79
N ARG A 27 -54.40 10.67 -30.29
CA ARG A 27 -54.48 11.12 -28.88
C ARG A 27 -55.86 10.86 -28.26
N GLY A 28 -55.92 10.68 -26.93
CA GLY A 28 -57.13 10.84 -26.13
C GLY A 28 -56.85 10.92 -24.63
N ARG A 29 -57.09 12.09 -24.02
CA ARG A 29 -57.04 12.39 -22.57
C ARG A 29 -58.15 11.65 -21.81
N GLY A 30 -57.92 11.34 -20.54
CA GLY A 30 -59.00 11.13 -19.56
C GLY A 30 -58.55 10.48 -18.26
N GLY A 31 -58.30 11.27 -17.21
CA GLY A 31 -58.07 10.73 -15.87
C GLY A 31 -59.38 10.42 -15.14
N ARG A 32 -59.32 9.52 -14.14
CA ARG A 32 -59.96 9.67 -12.82
C ARG A 32 -59.76 8.41 -11.93
N ARG A 33 -59.23 8.70 -10.73
CA ARG A 33 -59.64 8.27 -9.38
C ARG A 33 -59.47 6.80 -8.89
N ARG A 34 -58.87 6.78 -7.69
CA ARG A 34 -58.77 5.77 -6.61
C ARG A 34 -60.06 4.98 -6.32
N PRO A 35 -59.94 3.93 -5.49
CA PRO A 35 -60.59 4.01 -4.17
C PRO A 35 -59.69 3.66 -2.97
N HIS A 36 -60.16 4.12 -1.79
CA HIS A 36 -59.58 4.02 -0.45
C HIS A 36 -60.34 2.98 0.42
N HIS A 37 -59.60 2.40 1.38
CA HIS A 37 -59.87 2.06 2.80
C HIS A 37 -61.23 1.53 3.34
N THR A 38 -61.08 0.59 4.29
CA THR A 38 -61.73 0.48 5.64
C THR A 38 -60.78 -0.34 6.56
N ALA A 39 -60.17 0.13 7.66
CA ALA A 39 -60.60 0.44 9.05
C ALA A 39 -61.13 -0.80 9.84
N GLY A 40 -60.40 -1.40 10.81
CA GLY A 40 -60.34 -1.11 12.29
C GLY A 40 -60.94 -2.31 13.09
N PRO A 41 -60.73 -2.57 14.43
CA PRO A 41 -60.48 -1.60 15.53
C PRO A 41 -59.50 -2.04 16.68
N HIS A 42 -59.44 -1.19 17.72
CA HIS A 42 -58.54 -1.07 18.89
C HIS A 42 -58.65 -2.08 20.08
N GLY A 43 -57.58 -2.15 20.90
CA GLY A 43 -57.55 -2.62 22.30
C GLY A 43 -56.18 -2.37 22.97
N SER A 44 -56.14 -2.07 24.27
CA SER A 44 -55.14 -1.24 24.97
C SER A 44 -54.12 -1.95 25.92
N THR A 45 -52.99 -1.26 26.15
CA THR A 45 -52.15 -1.12 27.38
C THR A 45 -51.42 -2.32 28.04
N GLY A 46 -50.10 -2.16 28.19
CA GLY A 46 -49.26 -2.84 29.19
C GLY A 46 -47.79 -2.41 29.08
N GLY A 47 -47.31 -1.56 29.99
CA GLY A 47 -45.95 -1.00 29.97
C GLY A 47 -44.94 -1.76 30.83
N TYR A 48 -43.66 -1.73 30.42
CA TYR A 48 -42.52 -1.92 31.31
C TYR A 48 -41.42 -0.91 30.97
N ARG A 49 -41.09 -0.06 31.96
CA ARG A 49 -39.92 0.83 31.97
C ARG A 49 -38.66 -0.02 32.24
N ARG A 50 -37.61 0.17 31.44
CA ARG A 50 -36.23 -0.10 31.87
C ARG A 50 -35.38 1.17 31.71
N CYS A 51 -34.85 1.62 32.82
CA CYS A 51 -33.87 2.70 32.92
C CYS A 51 -32.54 2.23 32.34
N LEU A 52 -31.96 3.02 31.42
CA LEU A 52 -30.56 2.88 31.02
C LEU A 52 -29.69 3.80 31.90
N PRO A 53 -28.51 3.35 32.36
CA PRO A 53 -27.60 4.20 33.13
C PRO A 53 -26.93 5.25 32.22
N VAL A 54 -26.87 6.49 32.72
CA VAL A 54 -26.15 7.60 32.08
C VAL A 54 -24.68 7.49 32.47
N SER A 55 -23.86 6.92 31.60
CA SER A 55 -22.40 7.01 31.66
C SER A 55 -21.88 7.11 30.23
N GLY A 56 -21.60 8.33 29.78
CA GLY A 56 -21.12 8.62 28.43
C GLY A 56 -21.45 10.03 27.96
N ILE A 57 -21.03 11.07 28.69
CA ILE A 57 -21.06 12.44 28.17
C ILE A 57 -19.61 12.93 28.10
N THR A 58 -19.10 13.05 26.87
CA THR A 58 -17.76 13.59 26.61
C THR A 58 -17.76 15.12 26.67
N PRO A 59 -16.62 15.77 26.93
CA PRO A 59 -16.50 17.24 26.97
C PRO A 59 -16.97 17.92 25.67
N ARG A 60 -16.80 17.24 24.53
CA ARG A 60 -17.19 17.71 23.19
C ARG A 60 -18.72 17.79 23.02
N LEU A 61 -19.44 16.81 23.56
CA LEU A 61 -20.92 16.78 23.60
C LEU A 61 -21.51 17.84 24.54
N LEU A 62 -20.84 18.11 25.68
CA LEU A 62 -21.17 19.21 26.59
C LEU A 62 -20.98 20.58 25.94
N HIS A 63 -19.89 20.77 25.20
CA HIS A 63 -19.59 22.03 24.50
C HIS A 63 -20.61 22.34 23.40
N GLN A 64 -20.95 21.35 22.56
CA GLN A 64 -21.96 21.50 21.51
C GLN A 64 -23.36 21.84 22.07
N ARG A 65 -23.78 21.16 23.15
CA ARG A 65 -25.07 21.43 23.81
C ARG A 65 -25.11 22.81 24.49
N HIS A 66 -24.00 23.26 25.06
CA HIS A 66 -23.90 24.60 25.66
C HIS A 66 -23.92 25.72 24.60
N GLN A 67 -23.29 25.52 23.45
CA GLN A 67 -23.41 26.45 22.31
C GLN A 67 -24.86 26.55 21.81
N HIS A 68 -25.59 25.42 21.77
CA HIS A 68 -26.99 25.37 21.39
C HIS A 68 -27.92 26.11 22.39
N CYS A 69 -27.65 26.01 23.71
CA CYS A 69 -28.35 26.83 24.73
C CYS A 69 -27.99 28.33 24.65
N ARG A 70 -26.75 28.69 24.27
CA ARG A 70 -26.34 30.10 24.06
C ARG A 70 -27.00 30.74 22.84
N ALA A 71 -27.19 29.98 21.76
CA ALA A 71 -27.89 30.46 20.57
C ALA A 71 -29.36 30.83 20.86
N ARG A 72 -30.04 30.10 21.77
CA ARG A 72 -31.41 30.38 22.20
C ARG A 72 -31.56 31.54 23.21
N ARG A 73 -30.48 32.07 23.79
CA ARG A 73 -30.55 33.26 24.67
C ARG A 73 -30.86 34.56 23.93
N ARG A 74 -30.73 34.61 22.60
CA ARG A 74 -31.13 35.77 21.79
C ARG A 74 -32.63 35.68 21.48
N GLY A 75 -33.48 36.06 22.42
CA GLY A 75 -34.90 36.32 22.14
C GLY A 75 -35.92 35.93 23.21
N GLU A 76 -35.56 35.20 24.28
CA GLU A 76 -36.53 34.72 25.26
C GLU A 76 -36.14 35.10 26.70
N THR A 77 -37.10 35.58 27.50
CA THR A 77 -36.90 36.09 28.86
C THR A 77 -36.79 35.00 29.95
N ARG A 78 -36.94 33.70 29.63
CA ARG A 78 -36.67 32.58 30.56
C ARG A 78 -36.14 31.33 29.84
N LEU A 79 -35.05 30.76 30.36
CA LEU A 79 -34.40 29.54 29.83
C LEU A 79 -35.13 28.25 30.27
N PRO A 80 -35.25 27.23 29.38
CA PRO A 80 -35.76 25.91 29.74
C PRO A 80 -34.95 25.23 30.86
N ALA A 81 -35.62 24.44 31.71
CA ALA A 81 -35.02 23.79 32.90
C ALA A 81 -33.76 22.95 32.60
N GLY A 82 -33.64 22.37 31.40
CA GLY A 82 -32.46 21.63 30.96
C GLY A 82 -31.20 22.49 30.74
N CYS A 83 -31.35 23.75 30.29
CA CYS A 83 -30.20 24.66 30.11
C CYS A 83 -29.71 25.23 31.46
N GLN A 84 -30.60 25.37 32.45
CA GLN A 84 -30.22 25.84 33.79
C GLN A 84 -29.34 24.84 34.54
N HIS A 85 -29.51 23.53 34.28
CA HIS A 85 -28.69 22.48 34.87
C HIS A 85 -27.28 22.42 34.26
N LEU A 86 -27.16 22.68 32.96
CA LEU A 86 -25.88 22.75 32.22
C LEU A 86 -25.03 23.96 32.65
N ASP A 87 -25.63 25.13 32.85
CA ASP A 87 -24.91 26.34 33.31
C ASP A 87 -24.29 26.12 34.72
N ARG A 88 -24.96 25.38 35.61
CA ARG A 88 -24.45 25.02 36.94
C ARG A 88 -23.30 24.01 36.89
N LEU A 89 -23.29 23.11 35.90
CA LEU A 89 -22.21 22.13 35.68
C LEU A 89 -20.95 22.79 35.10
N VAL A 90 -21.09 23.68 34.11
CA VAL A 90 -19.94 24.39 33.51
C VAL A 90 -19.25 25.31 34.52
N ASN A 91 -20.00 25.96 35.42
CA ASN A 91 -19.42 26.79 36.48
C ASN A 91 -18.70 25.99 37.57
N ARG A 92 -19.08 24.73 37.82
CA ARG A 92 -18.33 23.83 38.73
C ARG A 92 -16.98 23.39 38.14
N TYR A 93 -16.89 23.19 36.82
CA TYR A 93 -15.62 22.84 36.15
C TYR A 93 -14.63 24.00 36.05
N ARG A 94 -15.11 25.25 35.95
CA ARG A 94 -14.26 26.45 35.97
C ARG A 94 -13.63 26.72 37.35
N GLY A 95 -14.32 26.35 38.43
CA GLY A 95 -13.77 26.41 39.79
C GLY A 95 -12.66 25.38 40.06
N LEU A 96 -12.68 24.23 39.38
CA LEU A 96 -11.68 23.16 39.55
C LEU A 96 -10.36 23.46 38.80
N ALA A 97 -10.43 24.14 37.65
CA ALA A 97 -9.26 24.55 36.87
C ALA A 97 -8.44 25.67 37.54
N ALA A 98 -9.09 26.56 38.29
CA ALA A 98 -8.42 27.62 39.05
C ALA A 98 -7.65 27.09 40.27
N LEU A 99 -8.04 25.92 40.82
CA LEU A 99 -7.36 25.29 41.96
C LEU A 99 -6.07 24.54 41.57
N LEU A 100 -5.95 24.08 40.31
CA LEU A 100 -4.78 23.35 39.82
C LEU A 100 -3.66 24.26 39.31
N ALA A 101 -4.00 25.46 38.83
CA ALA A 101 -3.02 26.49 38.45
C ALA A 101 -2.26 27.07 39.67
N ALA A 102 -2.84 26.98 40.87
CA ALA A 102 -2.20 27.42 42.12
C ALA A 102 -1.19 26.40 42.71
N LEU A 103 -1.16 25.16 42.21
CA LEU A 103 -0.25 24.10 42.67
C LEU A 103 0.99 23.92 41.78
N ALA A 104 1.08 24.64 40.64
CA ALA A 104 2.22 24.57 39.71
C ALA A 104 3.27 25.69 39.91
N LEU A 105 3.14 26.50 40.97
CA LEU A 105 4.01 27.66 41.25
C LEU A 105 4.95 27.48 42.47
N ALA A 106 5.16 26.24 42.93
CA ALA A 106 6.07 25.96 44.07
C ALA A 106 6.93 24.71 43.84
N ALA A 107 7.90 24.82 42.92
CA ALA A 107 9.21 24.12 42.90
C ALA A 107 9.80 24.39 41.50
N GLY A 108 10.82 25.21 41.28
CA GLY A 108 11.91 25.63 42.13
C GLY A 108 13.17 25.51 41.27
N CYS A 109 13.61 26.65 40.73
CA CYS A 109 14.80 26.84 39.91
C CYS A 109 16.05 26.16 40.49
N HIS A 110 16.93 25.62 39.64
CA HIS A 110 18.38 25.70 39.80
C HIS A 110 19.02 25.86 38.41
N ALA A 111 19.76 26.94 38.23
CA ALA A 111 20.61 27.22 37.09
C ALA A 111 22.00 26.59 37.30
N ALA A 112 22.62 26.12 36.23
CA ALA A 112 24.06 25.90 36.17
C ALA A 112 24.56 26.32 34.78
N THR A 113 25.61 27.13 34.78
CA THR A 113 26.28 27.77 33.65
C THR A 113 27.47 26.94 33.14
N ASP A 114 27.94 27.34 31.96
CA ASP A 114 29.27 27.13 31.35
C ASP A 114 29.50 25.81 30.59
N THR A 115 30.17 25.73 29.45
CA THR A 115 30.80 26.69 28.51
C THR A 115 31.12 25.86 27.25
N ALA A 116 30.85 26.37 26.05
CA ALA A 116 31.24 25.72 24.79
C ALA A 116 32.63 26.22 24.32
N PRO A 117 33.52 25.36 23.78
CA PRO A 117 34.69 25.82 23.05
C PRO A 117 34.32 26.11 21.59
N ALA A 118 34.73 27.29 21.13
CA ALA A 118 34.66 27.73 19.75
C ALA A 118 35.74 27.03 18.90
N HIS A 119 35.37 26.59 17.70
CA HIS A 119 36.32 26.39 16.60
C HIS A 119 35.81 27.07 15.31
N PRO A 120 36.75 27.56 14.47
CA PRO A 120 36.51 28.69 13.60
C PRO A 120 35.87 28.28 12.27
N ALA A 121 34.78 28.95 11.93
CA ALA A 121 34.32 29.07 10.55
C ALA A 121 35.12 30.18 9.86
N ALA A 122 35.83 29.86 8.78
CA ALA A 122 36.08 30.73 7.63
C ALA A 122 37.12 30.12 6.69
N ALA A 123 36.67 29.29 5.75
CA ALA A 123 37.22 29.13 4.39
C ALA A 123 36.49 27.96 3.72
N ASP A 124 35.33 28.22 3.11
CA ASP A 124 34.78 27.37 2.02
C ASP A 124 33.53 27.94 1.34
N ALA A 125 33.01 29.08 1.81
CA ALA A 125 31.87 29.77 1.20
C ALA A 125 32.11 30.28 -0.25
N ALA A 126 33.31 30.12 -0.81
CA ALA A 126 33.64 30.56 -2.17
C ALA A 126 33.69 29.41 -3.22
N ALA A 127 33.51 28.15 -2.80
CA ALA A 127 33.53 27.00 -3.72
C ALA A 127 32.13 26.50 -4.14
N ALA A 128 31.06 26.95 -3.46
CA ALA A 128 29.69 26.51 -3.72
C ALA A 128 29.03 27.17 -4.96
N ASP A 129 29.54 28.30 -5.44
CA ASP A 129 28.88 29.08 -6.51
C ASP A 129 29.25 28.66 -7.94
N ALA A 130 30.18 27.71 -8.12
CA ALA A 130 30.65 27.29 -9.45
C ALA A 130 30.06 25.95 -9.97
N VAL A 131 29.24 25.23 -9.19
CA VAL A 131 28.76 23.88 -9.55
C VAL A 131 27.29 23.86 -10.03
N ALA A 132 26.51 24.90 -9.80
CA ALA A 132 25.07 24.89 -10.08
C ALA A 132 24.68 25.04 -11.57
N ALA A 133 25.57 25.54 -12.44
CA ALA A 133 25.21 25.88 -13.82
C ALA A 133 25.26 24.72 -14.82
N ASP A 134 25.85 23.57 -14.46
CA ASP A 134 26.10 22.45 -15.39
C ASP A 134 25.55 21.10 -14.90
N ALA A 135 24.67 21.13 -13.91
CA ALA A 135 24.14 19.93 -13.28
C ALA A 135 23.09 19.26 -14.19
N ALA A 136 23.36 18.02 -14.62
CA ALA A 136 22.56 17.31 -15.63
C ALA A 136 21.12 17.02 -15.18
N ALA A 137 20.18 16.93 -16.14
CA ALA A 137 18.82 16.49 -15.84
C ALA A 137 18.82 15.04 -15.31
N GLN A 138 17.93 14.78 -14.35
CA GLN A 138 17.68 13.45 -13.81
C GLN A 138 16.18 13.31 -13.53
N GLY A 139 15.47 12.60 -14.41
CA GLY A 139 14.08 12.20 -14.18
C GLY A 139 13.95 11.02 -13.20
N TRP A 140 12.77 10.42 -13.16
CA TRP A 140 12.43 9.27 -12.33
C TRP A 140 11.69 8.22 -13.18
N PRO A 141 12.42 7.29 -13.83
CA PRO A 141 11.87 6.51 -14.95
C PRO A 141 10.94 5.34 -14.55
N HIS A 142 11.04 4.85 -13.32
CA HIS A 142 10.29 3.69 -12.81
C HIS A 142 9.86 3.94 -11.37
N TYR A 143 8.98 3.10 -10.82
CA TYR A 143 8.50 3.18 -9.43
C TYR A 143 9.64 3.42 -8.42
N GLY A 144 10.67 2.57 -8.43
CA GLY A 144 11.84 2.70 -7.55
C GLY A 144 12.97 3.57 -8.09
N GLY A 145 12.72 4.41 -9.09
CA GLY A 145 13.76 5.22 -9.74
C GLY A 145 14.71 4.38 -10.60
N ARG A 146 15.96 4.84 -10.76
CA ARG A 146 17.00 4.10 -11.48
C ARG A 146 17.42 2.88 -10.65
N GLU A 147 17.65 1.75 -11.33
CA GLU A 147 18.01 0.47 -10.71
C GLU A 147 17.03 -0.04 -9.63
N ALA A 148 15.80 0.50 -9.57
CA ALA A 148 14.85 0.19 -8.50
C ALA A 148 15.42 0.40 -7.07
N ALA A 149 16.36 1.35 -6.90
CA ALA A 149 17.08 1.57 -5.65
C ALA A 149 16.38 2.54 -4.68
N GLN A 150 15.31 3.21 -5.12
CA GLN A 150 14.67 4.34 -4.42
C GLN A 150 15.70 5.42 -4.03
N TYR A 151 16.61 5.71 -4.95
CA TYR A 151 17.77 6.59 -4.77
C TYR A 151 17.83 7.67 -5.85
N ALA A 152 18.09 8.91 -5.45
CA ALA A 152 18.36 10.03 -6.34
C ALA A 152 19.84 10.44 -6.26
N ASP A 153 20.47 10.58 -7.41
CA ASP A 153 21.89 10.98 -7.51
C ASP A 153 22.04 12.52 -7.56
N LEU A 154 21.20 13.20 -6.78
CA LEU A 154 21.06 14.64 -6.76
C LEU A 154 21.54 15.19 -5.42
N THR A 155 22.20 16.35 -5.49
CA THR A 155 22.90 16.98 -4.36
C THR A 155 22.56 18.46 -4.18
N ASP A 156 21.51 18.97 -4.83
CA ASP A 156 21.15 20.38 -4.69
C ASP A 156 20.52 20.64 -3.31
N ILE A 157 19.72 19.68 -2.82
CA ILE A 157 19.18 19.62 -1.47
C ILE A 157 20.11 18.77 -0.59
N THR A 158 20.64 19.35 0.48
CA THR A 158 21.66 18.75 1.36
C THR A 158 21.27 18.88 2.83
N PRO A 159 21.93 18.15 3.76
CA PRO A 159 21.71 18.33 5.20
C PRO A 159 21.82 19.78 5.69
N GLU A 160 22.64 20.60 5.04
CA GLU A 160 22.91 21.99 5.41
C GLU A 160 21.84 22.99 4.94
N ASN A 161 21.00 22.61 3.98
CA ASN A 161 20.00 23.51 3.39
C ASN A 161 18.57 22.93 3.34
N VAL A 162 18.37 21.67 3.74
CA VAL A 162 17.07 21.00 3.70
C VAL A 162 16.01 21.69 4.57
N ASP A 163 16.45 22.43 5.59
CA ASP A 163 15.58 23.24 6.45
C ASP A 163 14.91 24.42 5.70
N GLN A 164 15.43 24.78 4.52
CA GLN A 164 14.89 25.84 3.65
C GLN A 164 13.86 25.33 2.63
N LEU A 165 13.57 24.02 2.59
CA LEU A 165 12.60 23.48 1.64
C LEU A 165 11.21 24.10 1.85
N GLU A 166 10.62 24.55 0.74
CA GLU A 166 9.25 25.07 0.68
C GLU A 166 8.39 24.23 -0.26
N LEU A 167 7.06 24.27 -0.05
CA LEU A 167 6.10 23.71 -1.00
C LEU A 167 6.14 24.56 -2.27
N ALA A 168 6.72 24.01 -3.34
CA ALA A 168 6.86 24.68 -4.63
C ALA A 168 5.55 24.65 -5.43
N TRP A 169 4.88 23.50 -5.45
CA TRP A 169 3.57 23.34 -6.06
C TRP A 169 2.81 22.16 -5.45
N SER A 170 1.49 22.15 -5.63
CA SER A 170 0.61 21.05 -5.23
C SER A 170 -0.47 20.83 -6.27
N HIS A 171 -0.84 19.57 -6.50
CA HIS A 171 -1.92 19.18 -7.40
C HIS A 171 -2.92 18.29 -6.65
N HIS A 172 -4.22 18.47 -6.93
CA HIS A 172 -5.30 17.67 -6.37
C HIS A 172 -6.11 17.05 -7.50
N SER A 173 -6.12 15.71 -7.60
CA SER A 173 -6.81 15.02 -8.71
C SER A 173 -8.33 15.10 -8.66
N GLY A 174 -8.90 15.34 -7.48
CA GLY A 174 -10.32 15.16 -7.19
C GLY A 174 -10.79 13.71 -7.30
N ASP A 175 -9.87 12.73 -7.35
CA ASP A 175 -10.17 11.31 -7.62
C ASP A 175 -10.01 10.41 -6.39
N PHE A 176 -10.78 10.71 -5.36
CA PHE A 176 -10.73 9.97 -4.10
C PHE A 176 -12.12 9.79 -3.50
N SER A 177 -12.23 8.86 -2.55
CA SER A 177 -13.46 8.61 -1.81
C SER A 177 -13.12 8.07 -0.41
N ASP A 178 -13.85 8.55 0.59
CA ASP A 178 -13.79 8.06 1.97
C ASP A 178 -14.61 6.78 2.18
N GLY A 179 -15.13 6.19 1.09
CA GLY A 179 -15.99 5.02 1.12
C GLY A 179 -17.46 5.33 1.43
N SER A 180 -17.84 6.60 1.57
CA SER A 180 -19.24 7.00 1.70
C SER A 180 -19.93 7.05 0.33
N GLY A 181 -21.21 6.64 0.29
CA GLY A 181 -21.99 6.63 -0.94
C GLY A 181 -21.71 5.41 -1.84
N ASP A 182 -21.66 5.64 -3.16
CA ASP A 182 -21.56 4.57 -4.16
C ASP A 182 -20.10 4.18 -4.53
N TRP A 183 -19.12 4.90 -3.99
CA TRP A 183 -17.71 4.79 -4.34
C TRP A 183 -16.93 4.10 -3.22
N GLY A 184 -16.00 3.24 -3.59
CA GLY A 184 -15.12 2.54 -2.65
C GLY A 184 -14.17 3.48 -1.92
N LEU A 185 -13.71 3.06 -0.75
CA LEU A 185 -12.61 3.70 -0.03
C LEU A 185 -11.34 3.70 -0.87
N THR A 186 -10.65 4.83 -0.94
CA THR A 186 -9.41 4.99 -1.71
C THR A 186 -8.18 5.11 -0.82
N SER A 187 -7.03 4.72 -1.36
CA SER A 187 -5.71 4.93 -0.78
C SER A 187 -4.74 5.29 -1.90
N LEU A 188 -4.31 6.55 -1.97
CA LEU A 188 -3.35 7.02 -2.98
C LEU A 188 -1.93 6.55 -2.60
N GLN A 189 -1.43 5.53 -3.31
CA GLN A 189 -0.12 4.90 -3.08
C GLN A 189 0.86 5.15 -4.23
N VAL A 190 0.58 6.13 -5.10
CA VAL A 190 1.30 6.34 -6.34
C VAL A 190 2.68 6.94 -6.08
N THR A 191 3.71 6.32 -6.66
CA THR A 191 4.99 6.98 -6.92
C THR A 191 4.96 7.46 -8.37
N PRO A 192 4.86 8.78 -8.63
CA PRO A 192 4.89 9.28 -10.00
C PRO A 192 6.17 8.89 -10.74
N ILE A 193 6.14 9.01 -12.07
CA ILE A 193 7.35 8.96 -12.90
C ILE A 193 7.58 10.32 -13.54
N VAL A 194 8.85 10.66 -13.80
CA VAL A 194 9.24 11.93 -14.41
C VAL A 194 10.12 11.67 -15.61
N ASP A 195 9.71 12.21 -16.75
CA ASP A 195 10.43 12.12 -18.02
C ASP A 195 10.45 13.48 -18.70
N GLY A 196 11.66 14.05 -18.81
CA GLY A 196 11.85 15.42 -19.25
C GLY A 196 11.14 16.42 -18.34
N ASP A 197 10.25 17.21 -18.94
CA ASP A 197 9.47 18.27 -18.31
C ASP A 197 8.09 17.80 -17.81
N SER A 198 7.81 16.50 -17.89
CA SER A 198 6.50 15.93 -17.57
C SER A 198 6.57 14.97 -16.39
N LEU A 199 5.62 15.10 -15.47
CA LEU A 199 5.37 14.15 -14.39
C LEU A 199 4.06 13.41 -14.66
N TYR A 200 4.07 12.09 -14.54
CA TYR A 200 2.90 11.24 -14.78
C TYR A 200 2.52 10.46 -13.54
N TYR A 201 1.23 10.43 -13.21
CA TYR A 201 0.72 9.61 -12.11
C TYR A 201 -0.70 9.12 -12.37
N CYS A 202 -1.04 8.00 -11.73
CA CYS A 202 -2.38 7.42 -11.72
C CYS A 202 -3.08 7.62 -10.37
N THR A 203 -4.40 7.66 -10.40
CA THR A 203 -5.26 7.75 -9.23
C THR A 203 -5.85 6.38 -8.84
N PRO A 204 -6.43 6.22 -7.63
CA PRO A 204 -7.09 4.99 -7.19
C PRO A 204 -8.22 4.48 -8.11
N PHE A 205 -8.92 5.37 -8.80
CA PHE A 205 -9.94 5.02 -9.80
C PHE A 205 -9.41 4.99 -11.24
N GLY A 206 -8.10 5.12 -11.42
CA GLY A 206 -7.42 4.87 -12.69
C GLY A 206 -7.32 6.07 -13.62
N ARG A 207 -7.76 7.27 -13.24
CA ARG A 207 -7.40 8.48 -14.00
C ARG A 207 -5.88 8.64 -14.04
N VAL A 208 -5.36 9.05 -15.20
CA VAL A 208 -3.93 9.35 -15.37
C VAL A 208 -3.78 10.83 -15.69
N PHE A 209 -2.89 11.50 -14.98
CA PHE A 209 -2.55 12.90 -15.19
C PHE A 209 -1.13 13.01 -15.71
N ALA A 210 -0.91 13.93 -16.64
CA ALA A 210 0.40 14.50 -16.91
C ALA A 210 0.42 15.94 -16.40
N LEU A 211 1.42 16.25 -15.58
CA LEU A 211 1.68 17.58 -15.06
C LEU A 211 2.97 18.13 -15.66
N ASP A 212 3.08 19.44 -15.75
CA ASP A 212 4.38 20.09 -15.84
C ASP A 212 5.18 19.80 -14.56
N ALA A 213 6.40 19.29 -14.75
CA ALA A 213 7.22 18.83 -13.64
C ALA A 213 7.76 19.99 -12.78
N GLU A 214 7.75 21.24 -13.21
CA GLU A 214 8.24 22.36 -12.39
C GLU A 214 7.13 23.19 -11.77
N THR A 215 5.96 23.25 -12.42
CA THR A 215 4.84 24.10 -11.96
C THR A 215 3.67 23.30 -11.37
N GLY A 216 3.57 22.01 -11.67
CA GLY A 216 2.42 21.18 -11.30
C GLY A 216 1.16 21.45 -12.13
N GLU A 217 1.24 22.27 -13.18
CA GLU A 217 0.11 22.56 -14.07
C GLU A 217 -0.29 21.33 -14.88
N GLU A 218 -1.60 21.07 -14.97
CA GLU A 218 -2.12 19.96 -15.78
C GLU A 218 -1.85 20.19 -17.26
N ARG A 219 -1.16 19.22 -17.88
CA ARG A 219 -0.98 19.16 -19.34
C ARG A 219 -2.14 18.41 -19.99
N TRP A 220 -2.49 17.26 -19.42
CA TRP A 220 -3.65 16.48 -19.82
C TRP A 220 -4.09 15.54 -18.69
N VAL A 221 -5.35 15.11 -18.78
CA VAL A 221 -5.92 14.06 -17.93
C VAL A 221 -6.65 13.04 -18.81
N PHE A 222 -6.46 11.76 -18.51
CA PHE A 222 -7.18 10.65 -19.13
C PHE A 222 -8.05 9.97 -18.08
N ASP A 223 -9.33 9.76 -18.40
CA ASP A 223 -10.26 8.96 -17.58
C ASP A 223 -10.58 7.64 -18.29
N PRO A 224 -10.20 6.48 -17.72
CA PRO A 224 -10.54 5.19 -18.29
C PRO A 224 -12.04 4.84 -18.18
N ASP A 225 -12.84 5.59 -17.45
CA ASP A 225 -14.21 5.26 -17.09
C ASP A 225 -14.32 3.86 -16.48
N VAL A 226 -13.59 3.62 -15.38
CA VAL A 226 -13.66 2.34 -14.67
C VAL A 226 -15.08 2.09 -14.17
N GLN A 227 -15.57 0.88 -14.39
CA GLN A 227 -16.90 0.45 -13.95
C GLN A 227 -16.85 -0.04 -12.50
N ASN A 228 -15.73 -0.64 -12.07
CA ASN A 228 -15.53 -1.13 -10.72
C ASN A 228 -15.06 -0.02 -9.76
N ARG A 229 -15.95 0.92 -9.44
CA ARG A 229 -15.66 2.02 -8.49
C ARG A 229 -15.90 1.64 -7.03
N ARG A 230 -16.56 0.53 -6.75
CA ARG A 230 -16.78 0.04 -5.38
C ARG A 230 -15.52 -0.57 -4.78
N SER A 231 -15.41 -0.59 -3.46
CA SER A 231 -14.37 -1.39 -2.78
C SER A 231 -14.79 -2.86 -2.80
N GLY A 232 -13.83 -3.73 -3.15
CA GLY A 232 -13.92 -5.14 -2.79
C GLY A 232 -13.41 -5.31 -1.36
N LEU A 233 -12.59 -6.34 -1.14
CA LEU A 233 -11.94 -6.56 0.15
C LEU A 233 -10.96 -5.45 0.56
N TYR A 234 -10.29 -4.85 -0.43
CA TYR A 234 -9.26 -3.84 -0.23
C TYR A 234 -9.68 -2.47 -0.77
N PRO A 235 -9.08 -1.38 -0.26
CA PRO A 235 -9.23 -0.05 -0.85
C PRO A 235 -8.85 -0.02 -2.33
N ALA A 236 -9.43 0.90 -3.08
CA ALA A 236 -8.96 1.22 -4.42
C ALA A 236 -7.58 1.89 -4.30
N VAL A 237 -6.61 1.40 -5.08
CA VAL A 237 -5.21 1.85 -5.06
C VAL A 237 -4.66 1.92 -6.48
N CYS A 238 -3.68 2.80 -6.68
CA CYS A 238 -2.75 2.73 -7.80
C CYS A 238 -1.36 3.10 -7.31
N ARG A 239 -0.33 2.33 -7.70
CA ARG A 239 1.07 2.58 -7.26
C ARG A 239 1.94 3.26 -8.31
N GLY A 240 1.50 3.35 -9.55
CA GLY A 240 2.31 3.97 -10.59
C GLY A 240 1.80 3.71 -12.00
N VAL A 241 2.43 4.41 -12.93
CA VAL A 241 2.38 4.14 -14.37
C VAL A 241 3.79 3.78 -14.84
N ALA A 242 3.93 3.28 -16.06
CA ALA A 242 5.22 2.97 -16.65
C ALA A 242 5.40 3.68 -17.99
N LEU A 243 6.63 4.06 -18.30
CA LEU A 243 6.99 4.70 -19.57
C LEU A 243 7.65 3.69 -20.50
N TRP A 244 7.23 3.68 -21.76
CA TRP A 244 7.99 3.11 -22.85
C TRP A 244 8.32 4.20 -23.87
N ARG A 245 9.53 4.17 -24.43
CA ARG A 245 9.94 5.06 -25.52
C ARG A 245 10.60 4.23 -26.61
N ALA A 246 10.16 4.44 -27.84
CA ALA A 246 10.79 3.85 -29.01
C ALA A 246 12.28 4.22 -29.08
N ALA A 247 13.13 3.28 -29.47
CA ALA A 247 14.56 3.49 -29.54
C ALA A 247 14.97 4.50 -30.63
N ALA A 248 14.25 4.50 -31.76
CA ALA A 248 14.50 5.43 -32.86
C ALA A 248 13.91 6.82 -32.53
N PRO A 249 14.71 7.91 -32.56
CA PRO A 249 14.24 9.24 -32.19
C PRO A 249 13.05 9.75 -33.01
N GLU A 250 13.04 9.47 -34.31
CA GLU A 250 11.93 9.81 -35.21
C GLU A 250 10.64 9.07 -34.85
N GLU A 251 10.76 7.81 -34.43
CA GLU A 251 9.64 7.02 -33.96
C GLU A 251 9.16 7.53 -32.61
N ALA A 252 10.08 7.79 -31.67
CA ALA A 252 9.77 8.33 -30.35
C ALA A 252 9.01 9.66 -30.41
N ALA A 253 9.30 10.47 -31.43
CA ALA A 253 8.62 11.73 -31.71
C ALA A 253 7.26 11.56 -32.43
N ALA A 254 6.92 10.39 -32.95
CA ALA A 254 5.61 10.13 -33.54
C ALA A 254 4.53 9.91 -32.47
N HIS A 255 3.25 10.00 -32.84
CA HIS A 255 2.15 9.63 -31.96
C HIS A 255 2.33 8.19 -31.48
N CYS A 256 2.22 7.95 -30.17
CA CYS A 256 2.46 6.66 -29.54
C CYS A 256 3.89 6.10 -29.71
N GLY A 257 4.84 6.95 -30.10
CA GLY A 257 6.28 6.67 -30.03
C GLY A 257 6.84 6.69 -28.61
N THR A 258 6.16 7.43 -27.72
CA THR A 258 6.40 7.40 -26.28
C THR A 258 5.05 7.13 -25.60
N ARG A 259 4.99 6.06 -24.81
CA ARG A 259 3.74 5.53 -24.24
C ARG A 259 3.79 5.52 -22.73
N ILE A 260 2.66 5.85 -22.11
CA ILE A 260 2.37 5.59 -20.70
C ILE A 260 1.49 4.34 -20.62
N LEU A 261 1.93 3.33 -19.88
CA LEU A 261 1.21 2.07 -19.67
C LEU A 261 0.87 1.86 -18.20
N TYR A 262 -0.34 1.37 -17.94
CA TYR A 262 -0.79 1.05 -16.58
C TYR A 262 -1.98 0.08 -16.58
N GLY A 263 -2.18 -0.59 -15.45
CA GLY A 263 -3.32 -1.48 -15.24
C GLY A 263 -4.48 -0.78 -14.54
N THR A 264 -5.72 -1.19 -14.85
CA THR A 264 -6.94 -0.65 -14.23
C THR A 264 -7.60 -1.66 -13.30
N ARG A 265 -8.51 -1.15 -12.45
CA ARG A 265 -9.37 -1.99 -11.57
C ARG A 265 -10.36 -2.89 -12.33
N ASP A 266 -10.56 -2.62 -13.62
CA ASP A 266 -11.35 -3.49 -14.50
C ASP A 266 -10.51 -4.62 -15.11
N ALA A 267 -9.26 -4.75 -14.68
CA ALA A 267 -8.27 -5.67 -15.25
C ALA A 267 -8.10 -5.42 -16.75
N GLU A 268 -7.84 -4.17 -17.10
CA GLU A 268 -7.36 -3.77 -18.42
C GLU A 268 -5.93 -3.25 -18.31
N LEU A 269 -5.10 -3.51 -19.31
CA LEU A 269 -3.85 -2.80 -19.56
C LEU A 269 -4.11 -1.74 -20.61
N ILE A 270 -3.80 -0.48 -20.31
CA ILE A 270 -4.03 0.66 -21.19
C ILE A 270 -2.70 1.25 -21.63
N ALA A 271 -2.61 1.67 -22.89
CA ALA A 271 -1.48 2.44 -23.44
C ALA A 271 -1.96 3.82 -23.92
N LEU A 272 -1.32 4.87 -23.44
CA LEU A 272 -1.59 6.27 -23.79
C LEU A 272 -0.37 6.91 -24.44
N ASP A 273 -0.54 7.79 -25.42
CA ASP A 273 0.53 8.65 -25.89
C ASP A 273 0.95 9.63 -24.78
N ALA A 274 2.23 9.66 -24.44
CA ALA A 274 2.73 10.43 -23.30
C ALA A 274 2.50 11.95 -23.44
N ARG A 275 2.43 12.48 -24.66
CA ARG A 275 2.31 13.94 -24.88
C ARG A 275 0.85 14.41 -24.86
N SER A 276 -0.05 13.60 -25.39
CA SER A 276 -1.45 13.98 -25.60
C SER A 276 -2.43 13.31 -24.62
N GLY A 277 -2.03 12.23 -23.95
CA GLY A 277 -2.90 11.42 -23.11
C GLY A 277 -3.95 10.61 -23.89
N GLN A 278 -3.90 10.64 -25.23
CA GLN A 278 -4.83 9.88 -26.07
C GLN A 278 -4.47 8.39 -26.09
N PRO A 279 -5.46 7.48 -26.05
CA PRO A 279 -5.21 6.05 -26.21
C PRO A 279 -4.46 5.74 -27.51
N CYS A 280 -3.48 4.85 -27.44
CA CYS A 280 -2.77 4.35 -28.60
C CYS A 280 -3.63 3.34 -29.34
N GLU A 281 -4.31 3.75 -30.41
CA GLU A 281 -5.28 2.91 -31.13
C GLU A 281 -4.69 1.61 -31.68
N ASP A 282 -3.37 1.57 -31.90
CA ASP A 282 -2.62 0.41 -32.36
C ASP A 282 -2.29 -0.62 -31.26
N PHE A 283 -2.63 -0.32 -30.00
CA PHE A 283 -2.45 -1.21 -28.86
C PHE A 283 -3.75 -1.93 -28.49
N GLY A 284 -3.76 -3.25 -28.66
CA GLY A 284 -4.92 -4.11 -28.36
C GLY A 284 -6.17 -3.67 -29.13
N THR A 285 -7.26 -3.43 -28.41
CA THR A 285 -8.50 -2.87 -28.96
C THR A 285 -8.67 -1.43 -28.47
N ALA A 286 -8.42 -0.46 -29.36
CA ALA A 286 -8.56 0.97 -29.07
C ALA A 286 -7.75 1.43 -27.82
N GLY A 287 -6.49 1.00 -27.73
CA GLY A 287 -5.58 1.35 -26.63
C GLY A 287 -5.71 0.48 -25.39
N ARG A 288 -6.43 -0.65 -25.45
CA ARG A 288 -6.74 -1.51 -24.30
C ARG A 288 -6.51 -2.98 -24.57
N VAL A 289 -6.00 -3.69 -23.57
CA VAL A 289 -5.91 -5.15 -23.53
C VAL A 289 -6.64 -5.66 -22.29
N SER A 290 -7.55 -6.63 -22.48
CA SER A 290 -8.20 -7.31 -21.36
C SER A 290 -7.23 -8.26 -20.68
N LEU A 291 -7.08 -8.13 -19.37
CA LEU A 291 -6.28 -9.02 -18.54
C LEU A 291 -7.12 -10.20 -18.00
N LYS A 292 -8.39 -10.34 -18.39
CA LYS A 292 -9.26 -11.43 -17.90
C LYS A 292 -9.22 -12.68 -18.77
N GLU A 293 -8.60 -12.62 -19.95
CA GLU A 293 -8.52 -13.74 -20.87
C GLU A 293 -7.85 -14.96 -20.19
N ASP A 294 -8.50 -16.12 -20.32
CA ASP A 294 -8.13 -17.40 -19.69
C ASP A 294 -8.05 -17.42 -18.15
N ILE A 295 -8.49 -16.36 -17.46
CA ILE A 295 -8.54 -16.30 -15.99
C ILE A 295 -9.90 -16.80 -15.49
N GLN A 296 -9.89 -17.95 -14.81
CA GLN A 296 -11.09 -18.50 -14.16
C GLN A 296 -11.40 -17.77 -12.85
N GLY A 297 -12.68 -17.50 -12.59
CA GLY A 297 -13.10 -16.76 -11.38
C GLY A 297 -12.70 -15.28 -11.38
N GLY A 298 -12.33 -14.71 -12.54
CA GLY A 298 -11.97 -13.29 -12.70
C GLY A 298 -13.18 -12.35 -12.67
N GLU A 299 -14.10 -12.54 -11.71
CA GLU A 299 -15.23 -11.64 -11.52
C GLU A 299 -14.73 -10.21 -11.19
N PRO A 300 -15.59 -9.17 -11.35
CA PRO A 300 -15.26 -7.83 -10.88
C PRO A 300 -14.74 -7.82 -9.43
N LEU A 301 -13.76 -6.97 -9.14
CA LEU A 301 -13.18 -6.74 -7.80
C LEU A 301 -12.32 -7.88 -7.22
N VAL A 302 -12.12 -9.01 -7.92
CA VAL A 302 -11.29 -10.12 -7.43
C VAL A 302 -10.00 -10.37 -8.23
N TYR A 303 -9.82 -9.69 -9.35
CA TYR A 303 -8.57 -9.72 -10.13
C TYR A 303 -8.32 -8.37 -10.77
N TYR A 304 -7.26 -7.67 -10.37
CA TYR A 304 -6.84 -6.42 -11.00
C TYR A 304 -5.39 -6.02 -10.64
N PRO A 305 -4.63 -5.39 -11.56
CA PRO A 305 -3.34 -4.80 -11.22
C PRO A 305 -3.47 -3.66 -10.22
N THR A 306 -2.54 -3.60 -9.28
CA THR A 306 -2.39 -2.47 -8.33
C THR A 306 -1.06 -1.75 -8.49
N SER A 307 -0.08 -2.39 -9.12
CA SER A 307 1.26 -1.88 -9.41
C SER A 307 1.46 -1.68 -10.92
N PRO A 308 2.34 -0.76 -11.34
CA PRO A 308 2.63 -0.54 -12.76
C PRO A 308 3.25 -1.78 -13.40
N PRO A 309 3.10 -1.96 -14.73
CA PRO A 309 3.89 -2.94 -15.45
C PRO A 309 5.39 -2.57 -15.39
N TRP A 310 6.26 -3.57 -15.38
CA TRP A 310 7.66 -3.35 -15.67
C TRP A 310 7.86 -3.31 -17.19
N ILE A 311 8.54 -2.29 -17.68
CA ILE A 311 8.89 -2.17 -19.10
C ILE A 311 10.34 -2.58 -19.28
N GLN A 312 10.57 -3.60 -20.12
CA GLN A 312 11.91 -4.00 -20.52
C GLN A 312 11.91 -4.32 -22.00
N ASN A 313 12.75 -3.61 -22.76
CA ASN A 313 12.69 -3.61 -24.22
C ASN A 313 11.27 -3.20 -24.68
N ASP A 314 10.66 -3.99 -25.58
CA ASP A 314 9.30 -3.78 -26.08
C ASP A 314 8.25 -4.62 -25.35
N LEU A 315 8.51 -5.03 -24.10
CA LEU A 315 7.60 -5.84 -23.29
C LEU A 315 7.09 -5.09 -22.06
N ALA A 316 5.78 -5.12 -21.85
CA ALA A 316 5.11 -4.74 -20.61
C ALA A 316 4.76 -5.98 -19.80
N ILE A 317 5.46 -6.18 -18.69
CA ILE A 317 5.27 -7.32 -17.78
C ILE A 317 4.44 -6.90 -16.58
N ILE A 318 3.33 -7.58 -16.33
CA ILE A 318 2.35 -7.19 -15.31
C ILE A 318 1.80 -8.39 -14.54
N GLY A 319 1.62 -8.20 -13.23
CA GLY A 319 0.90 -9.09 -12.32
C GLY A 319 -0.43 -8.48 -11.86
N ALA A 320 -1.10 -9.12 -10.92
CA ALA A 320 -2.35 -8.62 -10.34
C ALA A 320 -2.47 -8.95 -8.86
N LEU A 321 -3.26 -8.13 -8.17
CA LEU A 321 -3.78 -8.45 -6.84
C LEU A 321 -4.92 -9.46 -6.98
N VAL A 322 -4.93 -10.42 -6.06
CA VAL A 322 -5.97 -11.43 -5.88
C VAL A 322 -6.31 -11.51 -4.38
N PRO A 323 -7.59 -11.52 -3.97
CA PRO A 323 -7.99 -11.59 -2.57
C PRO A 323 -7.93 -13.02 -2.04
N ASP A 324 -6.71 -13.50 -1.82
CA ASP A 324 -6.35 -14.83 -1.29
C ASP A 324 -7.04 -15.22 0.04
N ASN A 325 -7.53 -14.25 0.80
CA ASN A 325 -8.28 -14.47 2.04
C ASN A 325 -9.76 -14.89 1.84
N GLU A 326 -10.33 -14.73 0.64
CA GLU A 326 -11.77 -14.92 0.43
C GLU A 326 -12.20 -16.37 0.18
N ARG A 327 -11.43 -17.11 -0.61
CA ARG A 327 -11.78 -18.47 -1.07
C ARG A 327 -10.51 -19.20 -1.52
N LYS A 328 -10.53 -20.53 -1.51
CA LYS A 328 -9.36 -21.31 -1.99
C LYS A 328 -9.15 -21.25 -3.50
N ASP A 329 -10.23 -21.07 -4.26
CA ASP A 329 -10.28 -21.07 -5.71
C ASP A 329 -10.40 -19.64 -6.26
N VAL A 330 -9.60 -18.72 -5.73
CA VAL A 330 -9.42 -17.37 -6.28
C VAL A 330 -8.75 -17.41 -7.65
N PRO A 331 -8.85 -16.34 -8.47
CA PRO A 331 -8.07 -16.21 -9.71
C PRO A 331 -6.60 -16.60 -9.59
N SER A 332 -6.04 -17.07 -10.71
CA SER A 332 -4.59 -17.32 -10.80
C SER A 332 -3.81 -16.02 -10.65
N GLY A 333 -2.67 -16.12 -9.97
CA GLY A 333 -1.70 -15.04 -9.83
C GLY A 333 -0.72 -14.87 -10.99
N VAL A 334 -1.07 -15.40 -12.18
CA VAL A 334 -0.24 -15.36 -13.39
C VAL A 334 0.36 -13.98 -13.69
N VAL A 335 1.65 -13.99 -14.04
CA VAL A 335 2.38 -12.85 -14.61
C VAL A 335 2.42 -12.97 -16.12
N ARG A 336 2.14 -11.88 -16.83
CA ARG A 336 2.07 -11.88 -18.30
C ARG A 336 2.88 -10.75 -18.88
N ALA A 337 3.50 -11.01 -20.03
CA ALA A 337 4.17 -10.00 -20.83
C ALA A 337 3.40 -9.75 -22.12
N PHE A 338 3.17 -8.47 -22.40
CA PHE A 338 2.52 -8.00 -23.62
C PHE A 338 3.49 -7.15 -24.43
N SER A 339 3.41 -7.23 -25.76
CA SER A 339 4.08 -6.29 -26.65
C SER A 339 3.57 -4.87 -26.35
N VAL A 340 4.46 -3.95 -25.98
CA VAL A 340 4.09 -2.53 -25.74
C VAL A 340 3.56 -1.84 -26.99
N ARG A 341 3.87 -2.38 -28.17
CA ARG A 341 3.51 -1.85 -29.49
C ARG A 341 2.11 -2.28 -29.89
N SER A 342 1.82 -3.58 -29.81
CA SER A 342 0.57 -4.15 -30.33
C SER A 342 -0.42 -4.58 -29.24
N GLY A 343 0.02 -4.74 -27.99
CA GLY A 343 -0.79 -5.33 -26.92
C GLY A 343 -0.93 -6.86 -27.01
N GLU A 344 -0.22 -7.51 -27.93
CA GLU A 344 -0.24 -8.97 -28.06
C GLU A 344 0.44 -9.65 -26.87
N LEU A 345 -0.16 -10.72 -26.35
CA LEU A 345 0.43 -11.56 -25.31
C LEU A 345 1.64 -12.32 -25.87
N VAL A 346 2.82 -12.07 -25.32
CA VAL A 346 4.09 -12.70 -25.75
C VAL A 346 4.36 -13.96 -24.96
N TRP A 347 4.26 -13.87 -23.62
CA TRP A 347 4.41 -15.01 -22.73
C TRP A 347 3.58 -14.86 -21.46
N ALA A 348 3.34 -15.97 -20.79
CA ALA A 348 2.68 -16.01 -19.49
C ALA A 348 3.37 -17.03 -18.58
N TRP A 349 3.70 -16.60 -17.37
CA TRP A 349 4.26 -17.44 -16.33
C TRP A 349 3.29 -17.53 -15.16
N GLU A 350 2.95 -18.75 -14.78
CA GLU A 350 2.16 -19.02 -13.59
C GLU A 350 3.06 -19.49 -12.46
N PRO A 351 2.88 -18.99 -11.22
CA PRO A 351 3.67 -19.38 -10.03
C PRO A 351 3.39 -20.80 -9.51
N VAL A 352 3.50 -21.81 -10.38
CA VAL A 352 3.40 -23.23 -10.05
C VAL A 352 4.50 -24.03 -10.74
N THR A 353 4.90 -25.16 -10.15
CA THR A 353 5.87 -26.05 -10.80
C THR A 353 5.27 -26.73 -12.02
N GLU A 354 6.10 -27.11 -12.99
CA GLU A 354 5.61 -27.88 -14.14
C GLU A 354 5.02 -29.23 -13.72
N ALA A 355 5.56 -29.85 -12.67
CA ALA A 355 4.99 -31.06 -12.08
C ALA A 355 3.58 -30.82 -11.50
N TYR A 356 3.37 -29.71 -10.79
CA TYR A 356 2.05 -29.32 -10.29
C TYR A 356 1.08 -29.11 -11.46
N ARG A 357 1.49 -28.32 -12.46
CA ARG A 357 0.70 -28.04 -13.66
C ARG A 357 0.30 -29.32 -14.39
N ALA A 358 1.25 -30.23 -14.61
CA ALA A 358 0.99 -31.50 -15.30
C ALA A 358 -0.04 -32.38 -14.59
N ARG A 359 -0.04 -32.41 -13.25
CA ARG A 359 -1.00 -33.17 -12.44
C ARG A 359 -2.41 -32.58 -12.44
N HIS A 360 -2.53 -31.26 -12.66
CA HIS A 360 -3.78 -30.53 -12.53
C HIS A 360 -4.43 -30.16 -13.88
N ARG A 361 -3.89 -30.62 -15.01
CA ARG A 361 -4.57 -30.49 -16.32
C ARG A 361 -5.87 -31.30 -16.31
N ASP A 362 -6.97 -30.70 -16.76
CA ASP A 362 -8.23 -31.42 -16.90
C ASP A 362 -8.14 -32.53 -17.98
N SER A 363 -9.14 -33.42 -18.03
CA SER A 363 -9.21 -34.52 -18.99
C SER A 363 -9.22 -34.11 -20.49
N LEU A 364 -9.38 -32.82 -20.77
CA LEU A 364 -9.39 -32.20 -22.08
C LEU A 364 -8.17 -31.27 -22.28
N GLY A 365 -7.22 -31.25 -21.32
CA GLY A 365 -6.03 -30.41 -21.31
C GLY A 365 -6.29 -28.94 -20.94
N ARG A 366 -7.49 -28.59 -20.48
CA ARG A 366 -7.98 -27.22 -20.25
C ARG A 366 -7.78 -26.81 -18.79
N ALA A 367 -6.66 -26.16 -18.55
CA ALA A 367 -6.50 -25.04 -17.63
C ALA A 367 -5.21 -24.35 -18.07
N ARG A 368 -5.31 -23.13 -18.60
CA ARG A 368 -4.11 -22.34 -18.91
C ARG A 368 -3.45 -21.85 -17.61
N TYR A 369 -4.29 -21.49 -16.64
CA TYR A 369 -3.91 -21.00 -15.32
C TYR A 369 -4.77 -21.64 -14.22
N HIS A 370 -4.14 -22.11 -13.15
CA HIS A 370 -4.72 -22.67 -11.94
C HIS A 370 -5.14 -21.60 -10.93
N GLN A 371 -6.35 -21.77 -10.39
CA GLN A 371 -6.89 -20.96 -9.30
C GLN A 371 -6.12 -21.20 -8.00
N GLY A 372 -6.02 -20.17 -7.15
CA GLY A 372 -5.36 -20.23 -5.85
C GLY A 372 -3.83 -20.13 -5.88
N SER A 373 -3.21 -19.97 -7.05
CA SER A 373 -1.76 -19.75 -7.17
C SER A 373 -1.31 -18.41 -6.58
N PRO A 374 -0.06 -18.30 -6.08
CA PRO A 374 0.51 -17.05 -5.58
C PRO A 374 0.29 -15.87 -6.53
N ASN A 375 -0.16 -14.73 -6.02
CA ASN A 375 -0.36 -13.52 -6.83
C ASN A 375 0.87 -12.61 -6.88
N VAL A 376 0.89 -11.62 -7.76
CA VAL A 376 2.01 -10.68 -7.93
C VAL A 376 1.44 -9.28 -7.93
N TRP A 377 1.23 -8.76 -6.72
CA TRP A 377 0.60 -7.47 -6.50
C TRP A 377 1.62 -6.36 -6.22
N ALA A 378 2.80 -6.71 -5.69
CA ALA A 378 3.89 -5.78 -5.43
C ALA A 378 4.61 -5.35 -6.73
N PRO A 379 5.29 -4.19 -6.75
CA PRO A 379 6.02 -3.75 -7.94
C PRO A 379 7.17 -4.69 -8.32
N ILE A 380 7.32 -4.93 -9.62
CA ILE A 380 8.41 -5.73 -10.20
C ILE A 380 9.66 -4.85 -10.38
N ALA A 381 10.84 -5.45 -10.31
CA ALA A 381 12.11 -4.83 -10.70
C ALA A 381 12.74 -5.62 -11.87
N GLY A 382 13.65 -5.00 -12.62
CA GLY A 382 14.37 -5.71 -13.68
C GLY A 382 15.79 -5.19 -13.90
N ASP A 383 16.59 -6.05 -14.52
CA ASP A 383 17.96 -5.81 -14.92
C ASP A 383 18.08 -6.06 -16.44
N PRO A 384 17.94 -5.00 -17.26
CA PRO A 384 18.07 -5.10 -18.71
C PRO A 384 19.42 -5.64 -19.18
N GLU A 385 20.51 -5.40 -18.44
CA GLU A 385 21.84 -5.90 -18.81
C GLU A 385 21.91 -7.42 -18.77
N ARG A 386 21.15 -8.04 -17.84
CA ARG A 386 21.08 -9.51 -17.68
C ARG A 386 19.90 -10.13 -18.42
N GLY A 387 18.98 -9.31 -18.94
CA GLY A 387 17.72 -9.80 -19.49
C GLY A 387 16.80 -10.43 -18.44
N LEU A 388 16.94 -10.04 -17.17
CA LEU A 388 16.19 -10.62 -16.05
C LEU A 388 15.16 -9.64 -15.50
N ILE A 389 14.06 -10.19 -14.98
CA ILE A 389 13.12 -9.49 -14.11
C ILE A 389 12.96 -10.25 -12.79
N TYR A 390 12.64 -9.53 -11.73
CA TYR A 390 12.53 -10.04 -10.37
C TYR A 390 11.11 -9.82 -9.88
N VAL A 391 10.43 -10.92 -9.64
CA VAL A 391 9.00 -10.99 -9.36
C VAL A 391 8.78 -11.38 -7.90
N PRO A 392 8.33 -10.45 -7.06
CA PRO A 392 7.91 -10.75 -5.69
C PRO A 392 6.52 -11.40 -5.69
N THR A 393 6.37 -12.54 -5.01
CA THR A 393 5.13 -13.31 -5.00
C THR A 393 4.40 -13.27 -3.65
N GLY A 394 3.07 -13.31 -3.77
CA GLY A 394 2.06 -13.52 -2.74
C GLY A 394 2.17 -14.89 -2.06
N ASN A 395 1.39 -15.11 -1.02
CA ASN A 395 1.05 -16.45 -0.55
C ASN A 395 0.02 -17.09 -1.52
N PRO A 396 -0.06 -18.43 -1.56
CA PRO A 396 -1.22 -19.10 -2.16
C PRO A 396 -2.48 -18.94 -1.31
N ALA A 397 -3.62 -19.25 -1.91
CA ALA A 397 -4.91 -19.15 -1.24
C ALA A 397 -5.39 -20.51 -0.67
N PRO A 398 -6.11 -20.52 0.47
CA PRO A 398 -6.29 -19.42 1.41
C PRO A 398 -5.01 -19.16 2.21
N ASP A 399 -4.71 -17.91 2.54
CA ASP A 399 -3.43 -17.44 3.12
C ASP A 399 -3.13 -17.90 4.56
N LEU A 400 -4.15 -18.13 5.39
CA LEU A 400 -4.01 -18.48 6.82
C LEU A 400 -4.33 -19.95 7.14
N PHE A 401 -4.47 -20.79 6.11
CA PHE A 401 -4.59 -22.25 6.23
C PHE A 401 -4.12 -22.93 4.93
N GLY A 402 -3.08 -23.77 5.01
CA GLY A 402 -2.43 -24.40 3.87
C GLY A 402 -2.77 -25.88 3.63
N GLY A 403 -3.57 -26.50 4.51
CA GLY A 403 -3.82 -27.95 4.49
C GLY A 403 -4.43 -28.52 3.19
N GLU A 404 -5.04 -27.69 2.34
CA GLU A 404 -5.68 -28.08 1.08
C GLU A 404 -4.94 -27.57 -0.18
N ARG A 405 -3.75 -27.00 -0.04
CA ARG A 405 -3.02 -26.34 -1.14
C ARG A 405 -2.29 -27.30 -2.10
N ASP A 406 -2.10 -28.57 -1.70
CA ASP A 406 -1.50 -29.65 -2.51
C ASP A 406 -0.15 -29.28 -3.20
N GLY A 407 0.69 -28.51 -2.51
CA GLY A 407 2.03 -28.15 -2.97
C GLY A 407 2.07 -27.08 -4.06
N ILE A 408 0.99 -26.29 -4.22
CA ILE A 408 1.00 -25.07 -5.04
C ILE A 408 1.95 -23.99 -4.48
N ASP A 409 2.38 -24.13 -3.23
CA ASP A 409 3.24 -23.22 -2.46
C ASP A 409 4.67 -23.05 -2.96
N ALA A 410 5.10 -23.80 -3.99
CA ALA A 410 6.51 -23.84 -4.41
C ALA A 410 7.10 -22.46 -4.79
N TYR A 411 6.27 -21.55 -5.30
CA TYR A 411 6.65 -20.16 -5.58
C TYR A 411 5.91 -19.15 -4.70
N GLY A 412 5.27 -19.60 -3.61
CA GLY A 412 4.63 -18.73 -2.63
C GLY A 412 5.65 -17.98 -1.78
N SER A 413 5.34 -16.74 -1.41
CA SER A 413 6.15 -15.90 -0.51
C SER A 413 7.64 -15.90 -0.89
N SER A 414 7.89 -15.69 -2.19
CA SER A 414 9.20 -15.85 -2.83
C SER A 414 9.58 -14.61 -3.64
N VAL A 415 10.87 -14.49 -3.95
CA VAL A 415 11.34 -13.68 -5.08
C VAL A 415 11.77 -14.63 -6.19
N VAL A 416 11.24 -14.42 -7.39
CA VAL A 416 11.48 -15.27 -8.56
C VAL A 416 12.13 -14.46 -9.66
N ALA A 417 13.27 -14.91 -10.17
CA ALA A 417 13.85 -14.33 -11.37
C ALA A 417 13.33 -15.04 -12.62
N LEU A 418 12.79 -14.27 -13.54
CA LEU A 418 12.37 -14.73 -14.86
C LEU A 418 13.26 -14.13 -15.94
N ASP A 419 13.48 -14.87 -17.00
CA ASP A 419 13.94 -14.29 -18.25
C ASP A 419 12.87 -13.33 -18.78
N ALA A 420 13.24 -12.07 -18.99
CA ALA A 420 12.29 -11.02 -19.36
C ALA A 420 11.63 -11.28 -20.72
N SER A 421 12.32 -11.99 -21.62
CA SER A 421 11.88 -12.21 -23.00
C SER A 421 11.03 -13.47 -23.17
N THR A 422 11.23 -14.50 -22.34
CA THR A 422 10.53 -15.78 -22.46
C THR A 422 9.61 -16.11 -21.28
N GLY A 423 9.80 -15.48 -20.12
CA GLY A 423 9.10 -15.82 -18.88
C GLY A 423 9.61 -17.09 -18.21
N GLU A 424 10.74 -17.66 -18.68
CA GLU A 424 11.34 -18.85 -18.08
C GLU A 424 11.93 -18.55 -16.69
N VAL A 425 11.68 -19.43 -15.73
CA VAL A 425 12.24 -19.31 -14.38
C VAL A 425 13.75 -19.57 -14.44
N ARG A 426 14.54 -18.63 -13.94
CA ARG A 426 15.99 -18.73 -13.84
C ARG A 426 16.43 -19.20 -12.46
N TRP A 427 15.84 -18.61 -11.43
CA TRP A 427 15.99 -19.02 -10.04
C TRP A 427 14.80 -18.50 -9.22
N HIS A 428 14.64 -19.03 -8.02
CA HIS A 428 13.74 -18.47 -7.01
C HIS A 428 14.34 -18.64 -5.62
N PHE A 429 13.99 -17.73 -4.71
CA PHE A 429 14.31 -17.83 -3.30
C PHE A 429 13.01 -17.66 -2.49
N GLN A 430 12.65 -18.68 -1.72
CA GLN A 430 11.47 -18.67 -0.88
C GLN A 430 11.79 -18.08 0.49
N THR A 431 11.13 -16.98 0.85
CA THR A 431 11.36 -16.27 2.11
C THR A 431 10.56 -16.86 3.27
N VAL A 432 9.46 -17.56 2.98
CA VAL A 432 8.66 -18.31 3.95
C VAL A 432 8.24 -19.64 3.34
N HIS A 433 8.65 -20.73 3.98
CA HIS A 433 8.22 -22.08 3.60
C HIS A 433 6.78 -22.33 4.08
N HIS A 434 5.90 -22.73 3.17
CA HIS A 434 4.49 -23.04 3.46
C HIS A 434 3.81 -21.94 4.30
N ASP A 435 3.68 -20.76 3.70
CA ASP A 435 3.22 -19.56 4.40
C ASP A 435 1.75 -19.68 4.84
N VAL A 436 1.50 -19.70 6.16
CA VAL A 436 0.18 -19.66 6.78
C VAL A 436 -0.01 -18.41 7.65
N TRP A 437 0.75 -17.35 7.39
CA TRP A 437 0.84 -16.15 8.23
C TRP A 437 0.55 -14.84 7.47
N ASP A 438 0.27 -14.90 6.17
CA ASP A 438 0.16 -13.71 5.30
C ASP A 438 1.48 -12.91 5.30
N TYR A 439 2.60 -13.62 5.21
CA TYR A 439 3.97 -13.08 5.14
C TYR A 439 4.54 -13.14 3.72
N ASP A 440 3.71 -12.79 2.73
CA ASP A 440 4.15 -12.69 1.36
C ASP A 440 5.21 -11.60 1.13
N VAL A 441 5.83 -11.67 -0.05
CA VAL A 441 6.85 -10.71 -0.46
C VAL A 441 6.15 -9.49 -1.05
N ALA A 442 5.91 -8.51 -0.17
CA ALA A 442 5.06 -7.36 -0.45
C ALA A 442 5.77 -6.16 -1.11
N SER A 443 7.07 -6.21 -1.36
CA SER A 443 7.86 -5.04 -1.80
C SER A 443 8.62 -5.27 -3.10
N GLN A 444 8.92 -4.16 -3.79
CA GLN A 444 9.84 -4.18 -4.92
C GLN A 444 11.22 -4.73 -4.47
N PRO A 445 11.84 -5.63 -5.25
CA PRO A 445 13.24 -5.99 -5.03
C PRO A 445 14.14 -4.79 -5.30
N THR A 446 14.96 -4.40 -4.33
CA THR A 446 15.87 -3.24 -4.45
C THR A 446 17.22 -3.71 -5.00
N LEU A 447 17.62 -3.26 -6.18
CA LEU A 447 18.87 -3.71 -6.81
C LEU A 447 20.04 -2.85 -6.39
N PHE A 448 21.23 -3.45 -6.30
CA PHE A 448 22.46 -2.72 -5.99
C PHE A 448 23.70 -3.39 -6.57
N ARG A 449 24.79 -2.63 -6.65
CA ARG A 449 26.14 -3.13 -6.86
C ARG A 449 27.11 -2.23 -6.10
N ILE A 450 27.56 -2.70 -4.94
CA ILE A 450 28.38 -1.89 -4.02
C ILE A 450 29.70 -2.62 -3.75
N PRO A 451 30.86 -1.99 -3.97
CA PRO A 451 32.14 -2.58 -3.62
C PRO A 451 32.18 -3.02 -2.15
N GLY A 452 32.71 -4.23 -1.88
CA GLY A 452 32.81 -4.79 -0.53
C GLY A 452 31.57 -5.55 -0.05
N VAL A 453 30.37 -5.25 -0.57
CA VAL A 453 29.15 -6.00 -0.24
C VAL A 453 29.08 -7.26 -1.09
N GLY A 454 28.93 -8.44 -0.46
CA GLY A 454 28.83 -9.72 -1.19
C GLY A 454 29.99 -9.94 -2.18
N ALA A 455 31.21 -9.52 -1.82
CA ALA A 455 32.40 -9.51 -2.70
C ALA A 455 32.26 -8.67 -3.99
N GLY A 456 31.40 -7.64 -3.98
CA GLY A 456 31.17 -6.75 -5.13
C GLY A 456 30.24 -7.32 -6.20
N ARG A 457 29.57 -8.44 -5.91
CA ARG A 457 28.57 -9.06 -6.80
C ARG A 457 27.37 -8.14 -7.02
N ALA A 458 26.64 -8.38 -8.10
CA ALA A 458 25.38 -7.69 -8.36
C ALA A 458 24.32 -8.22 -7.38
N GLY A 459 23.83 -7.35 -6.50
CA GLY A 459 22.96 -7.73 -5.42
C GLY A 459 21.50 -7.32 -5.62
N LEU A 460 20.63 -8.02 -4.92
CA LEU A 460 19.21 -7.73 -4.75
C LEU A 460 18.91 -7.82 -3.25
N ALA A 461 18.32 -6.76 -2.70
CA ALA A 461 17.80 -6.73 -1.34
C ALA A 461 16.29 -6.94 -1.38
N GLN A 462 15.83 -8.07 -0.86
CA GLN A 462 14.41 -8.37 -0.75
C GLN A 462 13.92 -8.06 0.66
N ALA A 463 13.23 -6.95 0.82
CA ALA A 463 12.48 -6.66 2.04
C ALA A 463 11.19 -7.51 2.10
N THR A 464 10.76 -7.85 3.31
CA THR A 464 9.65 -8.81 3.52
C THR A 464 8.71 -8.35 4.63
N LYS A 465 7.47 -8.86 4.62
CA LYS A 465 6.50 -8.64 5.70
C LYS A 465 6.98 -9.12 7.06
N MET A 466 7.96 -10.02 7.13
CA MET A 466 8.56 -10.43 8.40
C MET A 466 9.45 -9.35 9.03
N GLY A 467 9.76 -8.27 8.30
CA GLY A 467 10.80 -7.30 8.69
C GLY A 467 12.23 -7.81 8.49
N HIS A 468 12.39 -8.98 7.87
CA HIS A 468 13.67 -9.48 7.36
C HIS A 468 14.00 -8.84 6.02
N VAL A 469 15.30 -8.70 5.75
CA VAL A 469 15.83 -8.37 4.42
C VAL A 469 16.80 -9.46 4.02
N PHE A 470 16.57 -10.07 2.86
CA PHE A 470 17.46 -11.07 2.28
C PHE A 470 18.32 -10.43 1.20
N LEU A 471 19.64 -10.56 1.32
CA LEU A 471 20.60 -10.09 0.33
C LEU A 471 20.99 -11.27 -0.58
N LEU A 472 20.57 -11.22 -1.84
CA LEU A 472 20.75 -12.28 -2.83
C LEU A 472 21.63 -11.78 -3.97
N ASP A 473 22.41 -12.68 -4.57
CA ASP A 473 22.98 -12.42 -5.88
C ASP A 473 21.84 -12.40 -6.90
N ARG A 474 21.73 -11.29 -7.64
CA ARG A 474 20.59 -11.07 -8.54
C ARG A 474 20.67 -11.89 -9.84
N GLU A 475 21.78 -12.55 -10.10
CA GLU A 475 21.98 -13.44 -11.26
C GLU A 475 21.69 -14.90 -10.92
N THR A 476 22.06 -15.36 -9.72
CA THR A 476 21.92 -16.77 -9.32
C THR A 476 20.83 -17.05 -8.28
N GLY A 477 20.39 -16.03 -7.54
CA GLY A 477 19.45 -16.16 -6.42
C GLY A 477 20.09 -16.71 -5.14
N GLU A 478 21.39 -16.99 -5.15
CA GLU A 478 22.11 -17.46 -3.97
C GLU A 478 22.25 -16.32 -2.95
N PRO A 479 22.09 -16.60 -1.64
CA PRO A 479 22.38 -15.61 -0.61
C PRO A 479 23.82 -15.08 -0.70
N LEU A 480 23.98 -13.75 -0.65
CA LEU A 480 25.30 -13.12 -0.58
C LEU A 480 25.99 -13.36 0.77
N TYR A 481 25.18 -13.64 1.80
CA TYR A 481 25.58 -13.96 3.16
C TYR A 481 24.77 -15.15 3.66
N PRO A 482 25.24 -15.89 4.68
CA PRO A 482 24.53 -17.06 5.18
C PRO A 482 23.07 -16.79 5.56
N VAL A 483 22.20 -17.75 5.21
CA VAL A 483 20.82 -17.81 5.67
C VAL A 483 20.68 -19.08 6.50
N GLU A 484 20.15 -18.96 7.72
CA GLU A 484 20.01 -20.06 8.66
C GLU A 484 18.59 -20.62 8.64
N GLU A 485 18.46 -21.93 8.44
CA GLU A 485 17.21 -22.64 8.68
C GLU A 485 17.01 -22.84 10.19
N ARG A 486 16.00 -22.20 10.76
CA ARG A 486 15.70 -22.29 12.20
C ARG A 486 14.39 -23.04 12.46
N PRO A 487 14.33 -23.94 13.47
CA PRO A 487 13.09 -24.58 13.87
C PRO A 487 12.03 -23.58 14.30
N VAL A 488 10.79 -23.81 13.89
CA VAL A 488 9.63 -22.96 14.24
C VAL A 488 8.50 -23.79 14.86
N PRO A 489 7.53 -23.18 15.58
CA PRO A 489 6.42 -23.91 16.19
C PRO A 489 5.63 -24.79 15.21
N GLN A 490 5.33 -26.03 15.62
CA GLN A 490 4.70 -27.05 14.76
C GLN A 490 3.25 -27.39 15.16
N ASN A 491 2.71 -26.75 16.19
CA ASN A 491 1.38 -27.06 16.69
C ASN A 491 0.30 -26.28 15.91
N GLY A 492 -0.11 -26.80 14.75
CA GLY A 492 -1.18 -26.25 13.91
C GLY A 492 -2.59 -26.73 14.29
N VAL A 493 -3.60 -26.28 13.56
CA VAL A 493 -4.98 -26.80 13.64
C VAL A 493 -5.11 -28.14 12.92
N PRO A 494 -6.14 -28.96 13.22
CA PRO A 494 -6.39 -30.20 12.47
C PRO A 494 -6.49 -29.96 10.95
N GLY A 495 -5.78 -30.79 10.19
CA GLY A 495 -5.72 -30.72 8.73
C GLY A 495 -4.63 -29.80 8.19
N GLU A 496 -3.93 -29.02 9.03
CA GLU A 496 -2.80 -28.21 8.62
C GLU A 496 -1.50 -29.04 8.56
N THR A 497 -0.63 -28.71 7.62
CA THR A 497 0.76 -29.18 7.57
C THR A 497 1.67 -27.97 7.67
N LEU A 498 2.69 -27.98 8.52
CA LEU A 498 3.60 -26.84 8.69
C LEU A 498 5.00 -27.20 8.22
N SER A 499 5.76 -26.19 7.78
CA SER A 499 7.20 -26.35 7.54
C SER A 499 7.94 -26.47 8.89
N PRO A 500 8.87 -27.44 9.06
CA PRO A 500 9.62 -27.61 10.30
C PRO A 500 10.60 -26.46 10.58
N THR A 501 11.11 -25.81 9.53
CA THR A 501 12.07 -24.70 9.62
C THR A 501 11.65 -23.53 8.74
N GLN A 502 12.25 -22.37 9.01
CA GLN A 502 12.13 -21.15 8.21
C GLN A 502 13.51 -20.50 8.03
N PRO A 503 13.72 -19.77 6.92
CA PRO A 503 14.98 -19.10 6.64
C PRO A 503 15.11 -17.78 7.44
N PHE A 504 16.27 -17.56 8.05
CA PHE A 504 16.62 -16.31 8.74
C PHE A 504 17.91 -15.73 8.17
N PRO A 505 17.92 -14.47 7.70
CA PRO A 505 19.14 -13.83 7.23
C PRO A 505 20.10 -13.57 8.40
N THR A 506 21.39 -13.66 8.13
CA THR A 506 22.44 -13.24 9.08
C THR A 506 22.90 -11.81 8.84
N HIS A 507 22.76 -11.29 7.62
CA HIS A 507 23.22 -9.96 7.21
C HIS A 507 22.16 -9.26 6.32
N PRO A 508 21.47 -8.22 6.82
CA PRO A 508 21.37 -7.90 8.24
C PRO A 508 20.76 -9.04 9.05
N ALA A 509 21.08 -9.07 10.34
CA ALA A 509 20.32 -9.87 11.30
C ALA A 509 18.84 -9.40 11.31
N PRO A 510 17.90 -10.26 11.76
CA PRO A 510 16.48 -9.90 11.84
C PRO A 510 16.23 -8.54 12.49
N LEU A 511 15.66 -7.61 11.73
CA LEU A 511 15.49 -6.23 12.16
C LEU A 511 14.21 -6.04 12.99
N HIS A 512 13.30 -7.01 13.01
CA HIS A 512 12.06 -6.95 13.77
C HIS A 512 12.23 -7.70 15.10
N LEU A 513 12.24 -6.97 16.22
CA LEU A 513 12.48 -7.49 17.56
C LEU A 513 11.42 -6.96 18.56
N PRO A 514 11.09 -7.71 19.62
CA PRO A 514 11.61 -9.03 19.99
C PRO A 514 11.05 -10.18 19.14
N ALA A 515 11.80 -11.28 19.03
CA ALA A 515 11.41 -12.47 18.26
C ALA A 515 10.15 -13.19 18.80
N ARG A 516 9.80 -12.95 20.06
CA ARG A 516 8.61 -13.46 20.74
C ARG A 516 8.09 -12.40 21.70
N LEU A 517 6.78 -12.21 21.74
CA LEU A 517 6.13 -11.31 22.71
C LEU A 517 5.75 -12.09 23.97
N GLY A 518 6.39 -11.74 25.09
CA GLY A 518 6.07 -12.21 26.44
C GLY A 518 5.29 -11.18 27.27
N PRO A 519 4.74 -11.58 28.43
CA PRO A 519 4.06 -10.66 29.35
C PRO A 519 4.92 -9.47 29.79
N GLU A 520 6.22 -9.64 29.90
CA GLU A 520 7.21 -8.62 30.26
C GLU A 520 7.31 -7.50 29.21
N ASP A 521 7.22 -7.88 27.93
CA ASP A 521 7.32 -6.99 26.76
C ASP A 521 6.07 -6.12 26.58
N MET A 522 4.94 -6.56 27.11
CA MET A 522 3.68 -5.83 26.97
C MET A 522 3.80 -4.41 27.50
N ASP A 523 3.32 -3.48 26.70
CA ASP A 523 3.31 -2.05 26.98
C ASP A 523 1.90 -1.48 26.87
N GLY A 524 1.78 -0.17 26.97
CA GLY A 524 0.57 0.60 26.75
C GLY A 524 0.84 2.08 26.99
N LEU A 525 -0.19 2.92 26.96
CA LEU A 525 0.01 4.36 27.26
C LEU A 525 0.33 4.59 28.74
N VAL A 526 -0.22 3.76 29.61
CA VAL A 526 -0.10 3.85 31.07
C VAL A 526 0.00 2.47 31.72
N TRP A 527 0.33 2.41 33.01
CA TRP A 527 0.51 1.14 33.73
C TRP A 527 -0.75 0.24 33.76
N LEU A 528 -1.95 0.83 33.77
CA LEU A 528 -3.21 0.07 33.69
C LEU A 528 -3.39 -0.60 32.32
N ASP A 529 -3.02 0.10 31.24
CA ASP A 529 -3.03 -0.45 29.88
C ASP A 529 -2.05 -1.61 29.77
N LYS A 530 -0.84 -1.45 30.30
CA LYS A 530 0.16 -2.51 30.33
C LYS A 530 -0.39 -3.78 31.01
N LEU A 531 -1.11 -3.64 32.12
CA LEU A 531 -1.75 -4.78 32.78
C LEU A 531 -2.89 -5.38 31.94
N ALA A 532 -3.68 -4.55 31.25
CA ALA A 532 -4.72 -5.03 30.34
C ALA A 532 -4.13 -5.79 29.15
N CYS A 533 -3.05 -5.28 28.55
CA CYS A 533 -2.31 -5.93 27.47
C CYS A 533 -1.71 -7.26 27.90
N ARG A 534 -1.11 -7.34 29.09
CA ARG A 534 -0.66 -8.63 29.69
C ARG A 534 -1.78 -9.66 29.79
N ARG A 535 -2.96 -9.23 30.27
CA ARG A 535 -4.14 -10.11 30.36
C ARG A 535 -4.73 -10.48 29.01
N ALA A 536 -4.56 -9.62 27.99
CA ALA A 536 -4.99 -9.91 26.63
C ALA A 536 -4.06 -10.94 25.98
N LEU A 537 -2.74 -10.75 26.08
CA LEU A 537 -1.73 -11.69 25.59
C LEU A 537 -1.94 -13.09 26.15
N ALA A 538 -2.25 -13.21 27.45
CA ALA A 538 -2.45 -14.49 28.13
C ALA A 538 -3.64 -15.33 27.60
N ARG A 539 -4.48 -14.79 26.70
CA ARG A 539 -5.60 -15.50 26.08
C ARG A 539 -5.24 -16.15 24.75
N TYR A 540 -4.06 -15.84 24.22
CA TYR A 540 -3.65 -16.21 22.87
C TYR A 540 -2.28 -16.88 22.89
N ARG A 541 -2.02 -17.67 21.87
CA ARG A 541 -0.70 -18.27 21.66
C ARG A 541 0.28 -17.21 21.19
N SER A 542 1.48 -17.21 21.78
CA SER A 542 2.59 -16.32 21.41
C SER A 542 3.89 -17.08 21.59
N GLU A 543 4.27 -17.84 20.56
CA GLU A 543 5.45 -18.73 20.51
C GLU A 543 6.56 -18.14 19.63
N GLY A 544 6.32 -16.99 19.00
CA GLY A 544 7.23 -16.29 18.08
C GLY A 544 6.52 -15.85 16.81
N MET A 545 7.24 -15.21 15.88
CA MET A 545 6.64 -14.67 14.63
C MET A 545 5.97 -15.74 13.75
N PHE A 546 6.41 -17.00 13.86
CA PHE A 546 5.84 -18.17 13.17
C PHE A 546 4.90 -18.99 14.08
N THR A 547 4.22 -18.35 15.03
CA THR A 547 3.13 -19.02 15.77
C THR A 547 2.01 -19.32 14.76
N PRO A 548 1.68 -20.59 14.46
CA PRO A 548 0.68 -20.91 13.45
C PRO A 548 -0.71 -20.41 13.88
N PRO A 549 -1.59 -20.00 12.94
CA PRO A 549 -2.98 -19.69 13.25
C PRO A 549 -3.67 -20.81 14.04
N SER A 550 -4.56 -20.44 14.97
CA SER A 550 -5.17 -21.40 15.90
C SER A 550 -6.61 -21.07 16.25
N LEU A 551 -7.32 -22.06 16.82
CA LEU A 551 -8.70 -21.89 17.30
C LEU A 551 -8.81 -20.95 18.51
N GLU A 552 -7.81 -20.96 19.39
CA GLU A 552 -7.75 -20.07 20.56
C GLU A 552 -7.35 -18.64 20.15
N GLY A 553 -6.58 -18.52 19.06
CA GLY A 553 -6.02 -17.28 18.54
C GLY A 553 -4.52 -17.21 18.75
N SER A 554 -3.81 -16.72 17.74
CA SER A 554 -2.35 -16.63 17.70
C SER A 554 -1.92 -15.18 17.50
N VAL A 555 -0.96 -14.72 18.30
CA VAL A 555 -0.35 -13.40 18.15
C VAL A 555 0.72 -13.47 17.06
N LEU A 556 0.54 -12.67 16.02
CA LEU A 556 1.53 -12.45 14.97
C LEU A 556 2.22 -11.11 15.21
N TYR A 557 3.55 -11.16 15.26
CA TYR A 557 4.44 -10.01 15.42
C TYR A 557 5.74 -10.29 14.62
N PRO A 558 5.95 -9.65 13.46
CA PRO A 558 5.11 -8.58 12.88
C PRO A 558 3.71 -9.07 12.52
N SER A 559 2.76 -8.15 12.39
CA SER A 559 1.40 -8.47 11.96
C SER A 559 1.35 -8.90 10.49
N THR A 560 0.19 -9.41 10.07
CA THR A 560 -0.13 -9.70 8.66
C THR A 560 -0.06 -8.46 7.75
N THR A 561 -0.20 -7.25 8.33
CA THR A 561 0.04 -5.98 7.63
C THR A 561 1.53 -5.74 7.33
N GLY A 562 2.41 -6.60 7.82
CA GLY A 562 3.85 -6.61 7.54
C GLY A 562 4.67 -5.63 8.35
N GLY A 563 5.91 -6.00 8.65
CA GLY A 563 6.97 -5.12 9.13
C GLY A 563 7.45 -4.19 8.02
N ILE A 564 7.83 -4.74 6.86
CA ILE A 564 8.15 -3.96 5.65
C ILE A 564 7.18 -4.38 4.55
N ASN A 565 6.42 -3.42 4.02
CA ASN A 565 5.33 -3.66 3.07
C ASN A 565 5.65 -3.02 1.69
N TRP A 566 4.66 -2.61 0.88
CA TRP A 566 4.83 -2.12 -0.50
C TRP A 566 5.84 -0.98 -0.72
N GLY A 567 6.12 -0.20 0.32
CA GLY A 567 7.11 0.87 0.29
C GLY A 567 8.56 0.39 0.13
N GLY A 568 8.84 -0.90 0.41
CA GLY A 568 10.15 -1.48 0.26
C GLY A 568 11.25 -0.78 1.06
N ALA A 569 12.45 -0.78 0.49
CA ALA A 569 13.65 -0.22 1.08
C ALA A 569 14.37 0.66 0.04
N SER A 570 15.18 1.60 0.54
CA SER A 570 16.10 2.38 -0.30
C SER A 570 17.54 2.05 0.02
N ILE A 571 18.41 2.16 -0.99
CA ILE A 571 19.84 1.93 -0.84
C ILE A 571 20.58 3.23 -1.15
N ASP A 572 21.52 3.62 -0.29
CA ASP A 572 22.52 4.65 -0.56
C ASP A 572 23.82 3.93 -0.99
N PRO A 573 24.07 3.80 -2.30
CA PRO A 573 25.25 3.08 -2.78
C PRO A 573 26.57 3.82 -2.50
N GLN A 574 26.54 5.14 -2.28
CA GLN A 574 27.75 5.91 -1.98
C GLN A 574 28.25 5.63 -0.56
N ARG A 575 27.31 5.45 0.39
CA ARG A 575 27.62 5.17 1.80
C ARG A 575 27.52 3.70 2.17
N GLY A 576 27.03 2.85 1.27
CA GLY A 576 26.83 1.43 1.54
C GLY A 576 25.69 1.16 2.53
N LEU A 577 24.67 2.03 2.57
CA LEU A 577 23.59 1.94 3.55
C LEU A 577 22.31 1.39 2.93
N LEU A 578 21.65 0.50 3.65
CA LEU A 578 20.26 0.09 3.42
C LEU A 578 19.36 0.80 4.42
N ILE A 579 18.34 1.51 3.93
CA ILE A 579 17.37 2.21 4.76
C ILE A 579 16.02 1.49 4.67
N VAL A 580 15.50 1.09 5.84
CA VAL A 580 14.23 0.38 5.94
C VAL A 580 13.25 1.11 6.86
N ASN A 581 12.01 1.22 6.38
CA ASN A 581 10.88 1.60 7.20
C ASN A 581 10.22 0.33 7.77
N GLN A 582 10.06 0.26 9.08
CA GLN A 582 9.47 -0.88 9.76
C GLN A 582 8.25 -0.47 10.56
N MET A 583 7.16 -1.23 10.42
CA MET A 583 6.01 -1.18 11.30
C MET A 583 6.11 -2.25 12.39
N HIS A 584 5.88 -1.84 13.63
CA HIS A 584 5.89 -2.71 14.81
C HIS A 584 4.49 -2.79 15.38
N LEU A 585 3.69 -3.70 14.85
CA LEU A 585 2.30 -3.89 15.23
C LEU A 585 2.00 -5.36 15.47
N ALA A 586 1.41 -5.70 16.61
CA ALA A 586 0.93 -7.04 16.89
C ALA A 586 -0.54 -7.20 16.49
N THR A 587 -0.86 -8.29 15.81
CA THR A 587 -2.25 -8.70 15.49
C THR A 587 -2.54 -10.07 16.06
N VAL A 588 -3.82 -10.32 16.37
CA VAL A 588 -4.32 -11.66 16.69
C VAL A 588 -4.99 -12.23 15.45
N VAL A 589 -4.62 -13.46 15.09
CA VAL A 589 -5.28 -14.27 14.06
C VAL A 589 -5.94 -15.47 14.74
N GLN A 590 -7.25 -15.59 14.59
CA GLN A 590 -8.03 -16.69 15.16
C GLN A 590 -8.82 -17.41 14.08
N LEU A 591 -8.58 -18.71 13.95
CA LEU A 591 -9.36 -19.58 13.09
C LEU A 591 -10.68 -19.95 13.79
N ILE A 592 -11.76 -19.97 13.01
CA ILE A 592 -13.11 -20.29 13.47
C ILE A 592 -13.59 -21.48 12.64
N PRO A 593 -14.02 -22.61 13.24
CA PRO A 593 -14.56 -23.74 12.50
C PRO A 593 -15.67 -23.32 11.53
N ARG A 594 -15.68 -23.87 10.31
CA ARG A 594 -16.59 -23.47 9.23
C ARG A 594 -18.05 -23.30 9.68
N ALA A 595 -18.60 -24.29 10.35
CA ALA A 595 -20.00 -24.26 10.81
C ALA A 595 -20.29 -23.11 11.77
N GLU A 596 -19.32 -22.75 12.62
CA GLU A 596 -19.45 -21.61 13.55
C GLU A 596 -19.31 -20.29 12.81
N TYR A 597 -18.34 -20.17 11.89
CA TYR A 597 -18.13 -18.96 11.10
C TYR A 597 -19.38 -18.61 10.27
N ASP A 598 -19.95 -19.60 9.58
CA ASP A 598 -21.14 -19.40 8.75
C ASP A 598 -22.37 -19.02 9.60
N ALA A 599 -22.44 -19.52 10.84
CA ALA A 599 -23.50 -19.15 11.80
C ALA A 599 -23.32 -17.74 12.38
N LEU A 600 -22.08 -17.23 12.48
CA LEU A 600 -21.80 -15.86 12.92
C LEU A 600 -22.30 -14.81 11.91
N ASN A 601 -22.31 -15.15 10.61
CA ASN A 601 -22.61 -14.25 9.50
C ASN A 601 -21.94 -12.86 9.67
N PRO A 602 -20.61 -12.81 9.82
CA PRO A 602 -19.92 -11.59 10.19
C PRO A 602 -19.92 -10.58 9.03
N SER A 603 -20.06 -9.29 9.35
CA SER A 603 -19.72 -8.22 8.42
C SER A 603 -18.20 -8.06 8.33
N ALA A 604 -17.66 -7.92 7.13
CA ALA A 604 -16.28 -7.47 6.96
C ALA A 604 -16.13 -6.00 7.42
N GLY A 605 -15.03 -5.67 8.09
CA GLY A 605 -14.73 -4.29 8.49
C GLY A 605 -13.51 -4.16 9.39
N TYR A 606 -12.77 -3.07 9.26
CA TYR A 606 -11.70 -2.70 10.18
C TYR A 606 -12.28 -2.14 11.48
N PRO A 607 -11.71 -2.41 12.68
CA PRO A 607 -10.44 -3.11 12.94
C PRO A 607 -10.56 -4.62 13.16
N ILE A 608 -11.77 -5.20 13.16
CA ILE A 608 -11.99 -6.65 13.35
C ILE A 608 -12.41 -7.29 12.04
N GLU A 609 -11.41 -7.73 11.31
CA GLU A 609 -11.56 -8.30 9.98
C GLU A 609 -12.02 -9.75 10.09
N HIS A 610 -13.02 -10.11 9.30
CA HIS A 610 -13.49 -11.48 9.17
C HIS A 610 -13.34 -11.89 7.72
N TYR A 611 -12.51 -12.90 7.45
CA TYR A 611 -12.35 -13.44 6.11
C TYR A 611 -12.94 -14.84 6.02
N PRO A 612 -13.76 -15.11 4.99
CA PRO A 612 -14.52 -16.33 4.96
C PRO A 612 -13.67 -17.53 4.56
N MET A 613 -12.55 -17.37 3.84
CA MET A 613 -11.72 -18.47 3.33
C MET A 613 -12.55 -19.63 2.75
N ARG A 614 -13.54 -19.31 1.91
CA ARG A 614 -14.53 -20.27 1.40
C ARG A 614 -13.85 -21.47 0.75
N GLY A 615 -14.39 -22.65 1.03
CA GLY A 615 -13.84 -23.92 0.55
C GLY A 615 -12.80 -24.55 1.50
N SER A 616 -12.41 -23.87 2.58
CA SER A 616 -11.57 -24.43 3.64
C SER A 616 -12.40 -24.78 4.90
N PRO A 617 -11.87 -25.62 5.82
CA PRO A 617 -12.54 -26.01 7.06
C PRO A 617 -12.69 -24.88 8.10
N TYR A 618 -12.09 -23.71 7.86
CA TYR A 618 -12.08 -22.59 8.81
C TYR A 618 -12.41 -21.27 8.12
N GLY A 619 -13.15 -20.39 8.79
CA GLY A 619 -13.05 -18.95 8.54
C GLY A 619 -12.03 -18.33 9.49
N VAL A 620 -11.74 -17.05 9.34
CA VAL A 620 -10.77 -16.36 10.19
C VAL A 620 -11.31 -15.03 10.71
N ARG A 621 -10.89 -14.70 11.93
CA ARG A 621 -11.05 -13.38 12.54
C ARG A 621 -9.67 -12.82 12.87
N ARG A 622 -9.39 -11.61 12.40
CA ARG A 622 -8.11 -10.90 12.58
C ARG A 622 -8.35 -9.51 13.18
N PHE A 623 -7.55 -9.11 14.16
CA PHE A 623 -7.66 -7.79 14.78
C PHE A 623 -6.35 -7.34 15.43
N PRO A 624 -6.07 -6.03 15.53
CA PRO A 624 -4.89 -5.53 16.22
C PRO A 624 -4.99 -5.77 17.73
N LEU A 625 -3.85 -6.11 18.35
CA LEU A 625 -3.77 -6.30 19.80
C LEU A 625 -3.60 -4.95 20.50
N PHE A 626 -4.73 -4.30 20.79
CA PHE A 626 -4.78 -2.97 21.42
C PHE A 626 -5.22 -3.00 22.88
N SER A 627 -4.72 -2.02 23.65
CA SER A 627 -5.18 -1.72 25.00
C SER A 627 -6.62 -1.17 24.96
N PRO A 628 -7.34 -1.16 26.10
CA PRO A 628 -8.65 -0.50 26.18
C PRO A 628 -8.65 0.99 25.82
N LEU A 629 -7.50 1.66 25.89
CA LEU A 629 -7.32 3.05 25.47
C LEU A 629 -6.90 3.18 23.99
N GLY A 630 -6.79 2.07 23.25
CA GLY A 630 -6.49 2.05 21.82
C GLY A 630 -5.01 2.01 21.46
N ALA A 631 -4.13 1.77 22.43
CA ALA A 631 -2.67 1.73 22.20
C ALA A 631 -2.21 0.32 21.76
N PRO A 632 -1.27 0.19 20.80
CA PRO A 632 -0.61 -1.08 20.56
C PRO A 632 -0.01 -1.68 21.84
N CYS A 633 -0.31 -2.96 22.08
CA CYS A 633 0.14 -3.68 23.28
C CYS A 633 1.60 -4.14 23.20
N ASN A 634 2.20 -4.16 22.00
CA ASN A 634 3.61 -4.51 21.80
C ASN A 634 4.55 -3.36 22.25
N PRO A 635 5.84 -3.65 22.49
CA PRO A 635 6.83 -2.64 22.83
C PRO A 635 6.89 -1.50 21.80
N ARG A 636 7.27 -0.31 22.29
CA ARG A 636 7.67 0.82 21.46
C ARG A 636 9.12 0.65 20.96
N PRO A 637 9.48 1.25 19.81
CA PRO A 637 8.61 2.10 19.00
C PRO A 637 7.63 1.29 18.12
N TRP A 638 6.44 1.83 17.86
CA TRP A 638 5.42 1.17 17.01
C TRP A 638 5.70 1.30 15.51
N GLY A 639 6.72 2.10 15.17
CA GLY A 639 7.26 2.25 13.84
C GLY A 639 8.68 2.78 13.94
N SER A 640 9.59 2.33 13.08
CA SER A 640 10.98 2.77 13.09
C SER A 640 11.55 2.97 11.69
N LEU A 641 12.51 3.89 11.60
CA LEU A 641 13.41 4.03 10.47
C LEU A 641 14.77 3.50 10.90
N THR A 642 15.32 2.56 10.13
CA THR A 642 16.57 1.89 10.46
C THR A 642 17.53 1.97 9.28
N ALA A 643 18.77 2.34 9.55
CA ALA A 643 19.88 2.22 8.61
C ALA A 643 20.75 1.03 8.97
N VAL A 644 21.10 0.26 7.96
CA VAL A 644 21.98 -0.91 8.05
C VAL A 644 23.18 -0.66 7.16
N ASP A 645 24.39 -0.88 7.68
CA ASP A 645 25.59 -0.96 6.85
C ASP A 645 25.58 -2.29 6.08
N LEU A 646 25.58 -2.23 4.75
CA LEU A 646 25.47 -3.43 3.91
C LEU A 646 26.77 -4.25 3.86
N VAL A 647 27.92 -3.66 4.23
CA VAL A 647 29.20 -4.37 4.24
C VAL A 647 29.28 -5.26 5.49
N SER A 648 29.00 -4.68 6.66
CA SER A 648 29.04 -5.39 7.95
C SER A 648 27.74 -6.11 8.30
N GLY A 649 26.61 -5.69 7.74
CA GLY A 649 25.28 -6.15 8.14
C GLY A 649 24.79 -5.58 9.47
N GLU A 650 25.53 -4.66 10.08
CA GLU A 650 25.20 -4.07 11.38
C GLU A 650 24.24 -2.89 11.24
N VAL A 651 23.40 -2.70 12.25
CA VAL A 651 22.54 -1.51 12.34
C VAL A 651 23.40 -0.30 12.67
N ALA A 652 23.48 0.64 11.72
CA ALA A 652 24.18 1.91 11.90
C ALA A 652 23.41 2.83 12.86
N TRP A 653 22.08 2.92 12.69
CA TRP A 653 21.18 3.62 13.61
C TRP A 653 19.73 3.17 13.44
N THR A 654 18.94 3.37 14.50
CA THR A 654 17.48 3.22 14.49
C THR A 654 16.83 4.44 15.15
N ARG A 655 15.70 4.90 14.60
CA ARG A 655 14.89 6.01 15.13
C ARG A 655 13.41 5.63 15.17
N PRO A 656 12.67 6.01 16.23
CA PRO A 656 11.21 5.97 16.18
C PRO A 656 10.69 6.80 14.99
N LEU A 657 9.81 6.23 14.18
CA LEU A 657 9.23 6.89 13.02
C LEU A 657 7.74 7.19 13.29
N GLY A 658 7.47 8.46 13.54
CA GLY A 658 6.13 8.98 13.82
C GLY A 658 5.86 9.26 15.29
N THR A 659 4.80 10.02 15.52
CA THR A 659 4.30 10.41 16.84
C THR A 659 2.88 9.90 17.07
N THR A 660 2.40 10.04 18.30
CA THR A 660 1.00 9.77 18.65
C THR A 660 0.03 10.90 18.27
N ARG A 661 0.48 11.93 17.54
CA ARG A 661 -0.40 12.98 17.00
C ARG A 661 -1.45 12.36 16.09
N GLY A 662 -2.69 12.84 16.21
CA GLY A 662 -3.84 12.28 15.49
C GLY A 662 -4.44 11.02 16.12
N GLN A 663 -3.65 10.25 16.88
CA GLN A 663 -4.09 9.03 17.57
C GLN A 663 -4.43 9.26 19.05
N ALA A 664 -3.76 10.22 19.70
CA ALA A 664 -3.97 10.57 21.11
C ALA A 664 -4.39 12.05 21.28
N PRO A 665 -5.05 12.45 22.38
CA PRO A 665 -5.33 13.86 22.67
C PRO A 665 -4.08 14.59 23.16
N TRP A 666 -3.97 15.89 22.87
CA TRP A 666 -2.95 16.77 23.49
C TRP A 666 -3.08 16.76 25.03
N PRO A 667 -1.99 16.66 25.81
CA PRO A 667 -0.57 16.74 25.44
C PRO A 667 0.14 15.39 25.22
N PHE A 668 -0.58 14.29 24.97
CA PHE A 668 0.01 12.95 24.82
C PHE A 668 0.56 12.69 23.40
N TRP A 669 1.13 13.72 22.76
CA TRP A 669 1.78 13.64 21.46
C TRP A 669 3.28 13.46 21.67
N PHE A 670 3.76 12.23 21.61
CA PHE A 670 5.16 11.88 21.85
C PHE A 670 5.69 10.95 20.75
N GLU A 671 7.01 10.92 20.60
CA GLU A 671 7.75 10.11 19.65
C GLU A 671 7.81 8.65 20.11
N ALA A 672 6.71 7.93 19.96
CA ALA A 672 6.63 6.49 20.21
C ALA A 672 6.76 5.65 18.94
N GLY A 673 7.01 6.28 17.79
CA GLY A 673 6.67 5.70 16.51
C GLY A 673 5.15 5.63 16.32
N SER A 674 4.73 5.28 15.12
CA SER A 674 3.32 5.03 14.82
C SER A 674 3.19 3.91 13.80
N PRO A 675 2.04 3.20 13.76
CA PRO A 675 1.71 2.36 12.61
C PRO A 675 1.95 3.15 11.33
N ASN A 676 2.66 2.54 10.38
CA ASN A 676 3.15 3.23 9.20
C ASN A 676 3.13 2.31 7.99
N ALA A 677 3.02 2.91 6.81
CA ALA A 677 3.19 2.22 5.53
C ALA A 677 3.61 3.23 4.47
N GLY A 678 4.52 2.84 3.58
CA GLY A 678 5.19 3.73 2.64
C GLY A 678 6.70 3.51 2.67
N GLY A 679 7.39 4.00 1.64
CA GLY A 679 8.82 3.75 1.43
C GLY A 679 9.71 4.97 1.69
N PRO A 680 11.00 4.76 1.98
CA PRO A 680 12.00 5.83 2.02
C PRO A 680 12.54 6.16 0.62
N LEU A 681 13.04 7.40 0.47
CA LEU A 681 13.89 7.85 -0.63
C LEU A 681 15.24 8.27 -0.07
N THR A 682 16.35 7.79 -0.65
CA THR A 682 17.71 8.25 -0.33
C THR A 682 18.26 9.20 -1.40
N THR A 683 19.12 10.13 -1.02
CA THR A 683 19.81 11.03 -1.96
C THR A 683 21.34 10.95 -1.83
N ALA A 684 22.06 11.27 -2.91
CA ALA A 684 23.52 11.37 -2.92
C ALA A 684 24.07 12.31 -1.82
N SER A 685 23.36 13.40 -1.56
CA SER A 685 23.72 14.36 -0.50
C SER A 685 23.65 13.80 0.92
N GLY A 686 23.10 12.61 1.11
CA GLY A 686 23.00 11.96 2.42
C GLY A 686 21.72 12.30 3.17
N LEU A 687 20.60 12.46 2.46
CA LEU A 687 19.27 12.63 3.04
C LEU A 687 18.42 11.38 2.84
N VAL A 688 17.50 11.16 3.78
CA VAL A 688 16.40 10.19 3.70
C VAL A 688 15.07 10.93 3.81
N PHE A 689 14.24 10.88 2.78
CA PHE A 689 12.88 11.41 2.80
C PHE A 689 11.86 10.30 3.03
N ILE A 690 10.90 10.51 3.94
CA ILE A 690 9.83 9.54 4.22
C ILE A 690 8.59 10.21 4.85
N ALA A 691 7.39 9.72 4.50
CA ALA A 691 6.11 10.25 5.01
C ALA A 691 5.16 9.24 5.65
N ALA A 692 5.55 7.97 5.72
CA ALA A 692 4.75 6.77 5.95
C ALA A 692 3.82 6.76 7.20
N THR A 693 3.90 7.75 8.08
CA THR A 693 3.36 7.75 9.43
C THR A 693 1.94 8.31 9.51
N THR A 694 1.21 7.89 10.55
CA THR A 694 -0.18 8.32 10.76
C THR A 694 -0.34 9.76 11.25
N ASP A 695 0.75 10.42 11.64
CA ASP A 695 0.74 11.84 12.04
C ASP A 695 0.92 12.83 10.88
N ALA A 696 0.88 12.32 9.64
CA ALA A 696 0.82 13.09 8.40
C ALA A 696 1.97 14.11 8.23
N TYR A 697 3.21 13.67 8.41
CA TYR A 697 4.38 14.49 8.09
C TYR A 697 5.21 13.87 6.98
N LEU A 698 5.70 14.68 6.03
CA LEU A 698 6.89 14.36 5.26
C LEU A 698 8.11 14.79 6.07
N ARG A 699 9.12 13.93 6.19
CA ARG A 699 10.34 14.18 6.96
C ARG A 699 11.58 13.97 6.13
N ALA A 700 12.63 14.71 6.46
CA ALA A 700 13.99 14.51 5.97
C ALA A 700 14.92 14.18 7.14
N PHE A 701 15.64 13.07 7.04
CA PHE A 701 16.64 12.65 8.01
C PHE A 701 18.04 12.67 7.39
N SER A 702 19.07 12.87 8.20
CA SER A 702 20.46 12.56 7.81
C SER A 702 20.60 11.05 7.62
N SER A 703 21.10 10.60 6.46
CA SER A 703 21.35 9.17 6.21
C SER A 703 22.48 8.62 7.10
N ALA A 704 23.42 9.47 7.51
CA ALA A 704 24.55 9.07 8.33
C ALA A 704 24.19 8.89 9.81
N SER A 705 23.34 9.75 10.37
CA SER A 705 23.06 9.77 11.83
C SER A 705 21.62 9.46 12.21
N GLY A 706 20.68 9.46 11.25
CA GLY A 706 19.25 9.38 11.52
C GLY A 706 18.69 10.61 12.24
N GLU A 707 19.41 11.73 12.26
CA GLU A 707 18.91 12.99 12.82
C GLU A 707 17.79 13.55 11.94
N LEU A 708 16.69 13.98 12.56
CA LEU A 708 15.60 14.66 11.86
C LEU A 708 16.02 16.11 11.58
N LEU A 709 16.10 16.47 10.30
CA LEU A 709 16.60 17.79 9.85
C LEU A 709 15.48 18.71 9.41
N TRP A 710 14.41 18.15 8.84
CA TRP A 710 13.27 18.91 8.34
C TRP A 710 11.99 18.08 8.37
N GLN A 711 10.85 18.74 8.53
CA GLN A 711 9.54 18.12 8.39
C GLN A 711 8.47 19.12 7.94
N TYR A 712 7.45 18.61 7.26
CA TYR A 712 6.32 19.38 6.75
C TYR A 712 4.98 18.70 7.06
N ASP A 713 4.00 19.49 7.53
CA ASP A 713 2.65 19.03 7.88
C ASP A 713 1.80 18.81 6.63
N LEU A 714 1.48 17.55 6.33
CA LEU A 714 0.76 17.14 5.12
C LEU A 714 -0.76 17.25 5.32
N PRO A 715 -1.53 17.52 4.25
CA PRO A 715 -2.99 17.53 4.32
C PRO A 715 -3.59 16.15 4.63
N TYR A 716 -2.88 15.08 4.23
CA TYR A 716 -3.27 13.68 4.42
C TYR A 716 -2.04 12.83 4.74
N THR A 717 -2.21 11.62 5.26
CA THR A 717 -1.06 10.72 5.48
C THR A 717 -0.43 10.32 4.15
N GLY A 718 0.91 10.33 4.09
CA GLY A 718 1.68 9.96 2.90
C GLY A 718 2.05 8.49 2.92
N ASN A 719 1.30 7.65 2.20
CA ASN A 719 1.51 6.19 2.17
C ASN A 719 2.20 5.68 0.89
N ALA A 720 2.62 6.60 0.02
CA ALA A 720 3.45 6.34 -1.14
C ALA A 720 4.95 6.46 -0.81
N THR A 721 5.81 6.11 -1.76
CA THR A 721 7.26 6.36 -1.69
C THR A 721 7.56 7.74 -2.32
N PRO A 722 8.29 8.64 -1.64
CA PRO A 722 8.74 9.89 -2.26
C PRO A 722 9.69 9.65 -3.43
N LEU A 723 9.81 10.63 -4.31
CA LEU A 723 10.82 10.65 -5.38
C LEU A 723 11.55 11.98 -5.41
N SER A 724 12.71 12.02 -6.07
CA SER A 724 13.41 13.29 -6.36
C SER A 724 13.94 13.32 -7.79
N TYR A 725 13.81 14.47 -8.43
CA TYR A 725 14.25 14.69 -9.81
C TYR A 725 14.74 16.11 -10.03
N ARG A 726 15.39 16.30 -11.16
CA ARG A 726 15.70 17.58 -11.79
C ARG A 726 15.31 17.49 -13.26
N ALA A 727 14.22 18.17 -13.64
CA ALA A 727 13.56 17.98 -14.94
C ALA A 727 14.43 18.37 -16.14
N ARG A 728 15.21 19.46 -15.99
CA ARG A 728 16.11 19.98 -17.01
C ARG A 728 17.49 20.28 -16.43
N ALA A 729 18.52 20.30 -17.28
CA ALA A 729 19.87 20.67 -16.88
C ALA A 729 19.88 22.10 -16.29
N GLY A 730 20.58 22.30 -15.18
CA GLY A 730 20.59 23.56 -14.43
C GLY A 730 19.24 23.96 -13.81
N GLY A 731 18.23 23.08 -13.87
CA GLY A 731 16.93 23.28 -13.22
C GLY A 731 16.98 23.03 -11.71
N ARG A 732 15.85 23.22 -11.03
CA ARG A 732 15.72 22.96 -9.59
C ARG A 732 15.58 21.45 -9.34
N GLN A 733 16.16 20.98 -8.23
CA GLN A 733 15.81 19.68 -7.66
C GLN A 733 14.47 19.79 -6.92
N PHE A 734 13.59 18.83 -7.19
CA PHE A 734 12.32 18.66 -6.50
C PHE A 734 12.31 17.36 -5.70
N VAL A 735 11.59 17.36 -4.58
CA VAL A 735 11.17 16.17 -3.84
C VAL A 735 9.65 16.10 -3.92
N VAL A 736 9.09 14.99 -4.43
CA VAL A 736 7.65 14.85 -4.65
C VAL A 736 7.10 13.67 -3.87
N LEU A 737 5.89 13.83 -3.34
CA LEU A 737 5.15 12.82 -2.60
C LEU A 737 3.66 12.85 -2.95
N ALA A 738 3.05 11.68 -3.07
CA ALA A 738 1.61 11.52 -3.01
C ALA A 738 1.11 11.36 -1.56
N ALA A 739 0.18 12.22 -1.15
CA ALA A 739 -0.48 12.20 0.15
C ALA A 739 -1.99 12.07 -0.06
N GLY A 740 -2.51 10.86 0.08
CA GLY A 740 -3.95 10.60 -0.07
C GLY A 740 -4.55 9.58 0.89
N GLY A 741 -3.89 9.36 2.02
CA GLY A 741 -4.45 8.54 3.07
C GLY A 741 -4.39 7.04 2.81
N HIS A 742 -4.96 6.29 3.76
CA HIS A 742 -5.12 4.84 3.72
C HIS A 742 -6.45 4.44 4.37
N GLY A 743 -6.82 3.17 4.34
CA GLY A 743 -8.03 2.66 4.98
C GLY A 743 -8.13 2.85 6.51
N TRP A 744 -7.06 3.31 7.16
CA TRP A 744 -6.99 3.64 8.59
C TRP A 744 -6.77 5.14 8.85
N SER A 745 -6.80 5.98 7.82
CA SER A 745 -6.67 7.45 7.93
C SER A 745 -7.67 8.15 6.99
N ALA A 746 -7.69 9.48 6.99
CA ALA A 746 -8.55 10.23 6.09
C ALA A 746 -8.06 10.08 4.63
N ALA A 747 -8.97 9.73 3.73
CA ALA A 747 -8.69 9.66 2.30
C ALA A 747 -8.46 11.07 1.71
N GLY A 748 -7.59 11.14 0.72
CA GLY A 748 -7.23 12.36 0.00
C GLY A 748 -6.57 12.08 -1.34
N ASP A 749 -6.02 13.12 -1.98
CA ASP A 749 -5.70 13.09 -3.40
C ASP A 749 -4.52 13.99 -3.81
N ALA A 750 -3.70 14.44 -2.86
CA ALA A 750 -2.70 15.46 -3.09
C ALA A 750 -1.38 14.89 -3.64
N ILE A 751 -0.84 15.52 -4.67
CA ILE A 751 0.57 15.42 -5.07
C ILE A 751 1.25 16.72 -4.64
N LEU A 752 2.32 16.63 -3.85
CA LEU A 752 3.03 17.80 -3.31
C LEU A 752 4.49 17.76 -3.75
N ALA A 753 5.01 18.89 -4.21
CA ALA A 753 6.40 19.04 -4.60
C ALA A 753 7.11 20.11 -3.76
N PHE A 754 8.29 19.76 -3.28
CA PHE A 754 9.13 20.61 -2.46
C PHE A 754 10.43 20.90 -3.17
N ALA A 755 10.91 22.12 -3.07
CA ALA A 755 12.20 22.53 -3.61
C ALA A 755 12.78 23.66 -2.77
N LEU A 756 14.08 23.92 -2.93
CA LEU A 756 14.67 25.13 -2.38
C LEU A 756 14.06 26.38 -3.05
N PRO A 757 14.00 27.52 -2.36
CA PRO A 757 13.51 28.76 -2.93
C PRO A 757 14.25 29.14 -4.20
N GLU A 758 13.56 29.79 -5.12
CA GLU A 758 14.22 30.33 -6.30
C GLU A 758 15.25 31.37 -5.86
N LYS A 759 16.49 31.24 -6.33
CA LYS A 759 17.48 32.30 -6.20
C LYS A 759 16.95 33.49 -7.00
N THR A 760 16.20 34.40 -6.35
CA THR A 760 15.92 35.71 -6.91
C THR A 760 17.26 36.33 -7.25
N SER A 761 17.57 36.46 -8.54
CA SER A 761 18.70 37.28 -8.96
C SER A 761 18.43 38.67 -8.40
N ALA A 762 19.28 39.11 -7.47
CA ALA A 762 19.29 40.50 -7.07
C ALA A 762 19.42 41.30 -8.38
N ALA A 763 18.41 42.11 -8.70
CA ALA A 763 18.48 43.00 -9.84
C ALA A 763 19.75 43.86 -9.67
N PRO A 764 20.56 44.01 -10.74
CA PRO A 764 21.87 44.63 -10.67
C PRO A 764 21.85 46.08 -10.16
#